data_AF-A0A0N8B502-F1
#
_entry.id   AF-A0A0N8B502-F1
#
_cell.length_a   1.000
_cell.length_b   1.000
_cell.length_c   1.000
_cell.angle_alpha   90.00
_cell.angle_beta   90.00
_cell.angle_gamma   90.00
#
_symmetry.space_group_name_H-M   'P 1'
#
loop_
_entity.id
_entity.type
_entity.pdbx_description
1 polymer ?
#
loop_
_entity_poly.entity_id
_entity_poly.type
_entity_poly.pdbx_seq_one_letter_code
_entity_poly.pdbx_strand_id
1 'polypeptide(L)'
;MAVFHGTFSIVLIIGSLCILPQDLDALSVDDNFFPKLVKRFESEASKLSGEEVHIHEEELQDALRVGREYVEKWEQLEAQILEENRKKGVNEGTTRATGSRRYSSKRHNPEAMAKSKEAAIYLVARKYLSDRLGIPAEKIGDLGRLPNTASDRQACDFSSKFRNIDGTCNNIDIPLYGKSGTIFSRLIANSNEGYDDGISTIRKSKLTKNPLPSARLVSSAVVYNDSVPNPAVTLLTMQWGQFLDHDLTSTPTFTKSDGTEFACCSTNITGTSVLTAPHPECLPIAIPSNDPTYNPSSIGQQTCMNFIRSTYGNNLDGTAPRTRSHINALTHWIDASNVYGSTAAKAASLRNITSGRGKLKTSISSNRQMLPLLSANVFDAGDHRVNEQPLLTIMHTLWVREHNRIADNLYTVAPNQTDEFYYQHARRIVIAEMQHIIYTEYLPVIIGPDLAAQVMSSEYGYYSGNPAIFTEFSTAAYRMGHSQVRSFIRLFDRSGRVSKDSYFLSDSFMNPSRLLTNVNFFDDALRGLLQVPAQAVDNCFADDITSQLFKPNGQRLGFDLIALNIQRGRDHGLPPYVSMLYYLASNFLLQTQPTNFDHLVPRIPAEIVASLRSVYETVYDVDLYIGGVAEKPLPNAELGPTFAGIFALQFLNLRRTDRFFYNYNVNQPTGFRSGTTQKMSTLILDISIQTGLRQLINKSMLLFHQLN
;
A
#
# COMPACT_ATOMS: atom_id res chain seq x y z
N MET A 1 28.22 -21.10 62.30
CA MET A 1 29.10 -20.72 61.18
C MET A 1 28.30 -20.84 59.89
N ALA A 2 28.23 -19.75 59.11
CA ALA A 2 27.90 -19.58 57.67
C ALA A 2 26.64 -20.30 57.10
N VAL A 3 25.54 -19.59 56.75
CA VAL A 3 25.28 -18.77 55.54
C VAL A 3 25.15 -19.59 54.25
N PHE A 4 23.94 -19.63 53.67
CA PHE A 4 23.68 -19.51 52.22
C PHE A 4 22.22 -19.05 51.97
N HIS A 5 22.05 -17.80 51.54
CA HIS A 5 20.94 -17.31 50.70
C HIS A 5 21.09 -17.96 49.31
N GLY A 6 20.07 -18.32 48.51
CA GLY A 6 18.78 -17.71 48.26
C GLY A 6 18.72 -17.38 46.76
N THR A 7 18.07 -18.22 45.95
CA THR A 7 17.64 -17.92 44.57
C THR A 7 16.40 -18.73 44.24
N PHE A 8 15.22 -18.12 44.40
CA PHE A 8 13.99 -18.59 43.77
C PHE A 8 14.01 -18.13 42.31
N SER A 9 14.13 -19.06 41.38
CA SER A 9 13.84 -18.81 39.97
C SER A 9 12.33 -18.60 39.81
N ILE A 10 11.92 -17.36 39.62
CA ILE A 10 10.60 -17.03 39.07
C ILE A 10 10.66 -17.43 37.59
N VAL A 11 10.12 -18.60 37.27
CA VAL A 11 9.70 -18.93 35.91
C VAL A 11 8.45 -18.10 35.65
N LEU A 12 8.64 -16.93 35.03
CA LEU A 12 7.55 -16.19 34.40
C LEU A 12 6.97 -17.10 33.31
N ILE A 13 5.75 -17.60 33.54
CA ILE A 13 4.91 -18.11 32.47
C ILE A 13 4.55 -16.89 31.61
N ILE A 14 5.36 -16.61 30.60
CA ILE A 14 4.99 -15.70 29.52
C ILE A 14 4.02 -16.51 28.66
N GLY A 15 2.72 -16.39 28.92
CA GLY A 15 1.71 -16.73 27.91
C GLY A 15 1.95 -15.85 26.67
N SER A 16 1.74 -16.36 25.46
CA SER A 16 1.87 -15.55 24.23
C SER A 16 1.10 -14.25 24.40
N LEU A 17 1.80 -13.13 24.22
CA LEU A 17 1.25 -11.76 24.26
C LEU A 17 0.44 -11.42 22.99
N CYS A 18 0.35 -12.37 22.07
CA CYS A 18 -0.39 -12.30 20.82
C CYS A 18 -1.67 -13.13 20.95
N ILE A 19 -2.81 -12.57 20.54
CA ILE A 19 -4.13 -13.15 20.78
C ILE A 19 -4.68 -13.70 19.47
N LEU A 20 -5.20 -14.94 19.50
CA LEU A 20 -5.97 -15.48 18.38
C LEU A 20 -7.29 -14.70 18.23
N PRO A 21 -7.76 -14.41 17.00
CA PRO A 21 -8.98 -13.64 16.75
C PRO A 21 -10.27 -14.14 17.43
N GLN A 22 -10.28 -15.38 17.97
CA GLN A 22 -11.49 -16.08 18.41
C GLN A 22 -11.85 -15.89 19.90
N ASP A 23 -10.99 -15.31 20.73
CA ASP A 23 -11.16 -15.26 22.20
C ASP A 23 -11.71 -13.93 22.75
N LEU A 24 -12.54 -13.21 21.99
CA LEU A 24 -12.94 -11.85 22.35
C LEU A 24 -14.47 -11.69 22.34
N ASP A 25 -15.01 -11.17 23.44
CA ASP A 25 -16.41 -10.74 23.56
C ASP A 25 -16.80 -9.92 22.33
N ALA A 26 -17.77 -10.41 21.55
CA ALA A 26 -18.08 -9.89 20.23
C ALA A 26 -18.50 -8.41 20.30
N LEU A 27 -17.72 -7.54 19.66
CA LEU A 27 -18.14 -6.18 19.33
C LEU A 27 -19.25 -6.30 18.27
N SER A 28 -20.51 -6.04 18.65
CA SER A 28 -21.64 -6.02 17.71
C SER A 28 -21.67 -4.70 16.93
N VAL A 29 -21.85 -4.76 15.62
CA VAL A 29 -22.04 -3.59 14.76
C VAL A 29 -23.48 -3.09 14.87
N ASP A 30 -23.71 -1.82 15.22
CA ASP A 30 -25.03 -1.18 15.09
C ASP A 30 -25.45 -1.20 13.62
N ASP A 31 -26.66 -1.66 13.29
CA ASP A 31 -27.19 -1.69 11.92
C ASP A 31 -27.18 -0.31 11.25
N ASN A 32 -27.20 0.77 12.03
CA ASN A 32 -27.13 2.15 11.52
C ASN A 32 -25.70 2.68 11.39
N PHE A 33 -24.68 1.90 11.72
CA PHE A 33 -23.29 2.33 11.70
C PHE A 33 -22.84 2.79 10.31
N PHE A 34 -22.93 1.91 9.31
CA PHE A 34 -22.39 2.20 7.99
C PHE A 34 -23.15 3.35 7.31
N PRO A 35 -24.50 3.44 7.36
CA PRO A 35 -25.20 4.62 6.84
C PRO A 35 -24.75 5.94 7.50
N LYS A 36 -24.55 5.95 8.83
CA LYS A 36 -24.02 7.14 9.53
C LYS A 36 -22.59 7.47 9.07
N LEU A 37 -21.75 6.45 8.88
CA LEU A 37 -20.38 6.61 8.42
C LEU A 37 -20.32 7.21 7.01
N VAL A 38 -21.11 6.67 6.08
CA VAL A 38 -21.21 7.19 4.70
C VAL A 38 -21.70 8.63 4.69
N LYS A 39 -22.76 8.95 5.45
CA LYS A 39 -23.27 10.32 5.56
C LYS A 39 -22.23 11.29 6.12
N ARG A 40 -21.44 10.87 7.10
CA ARG A 40 -20.34 11.68 7.65
C ARG A 40 -19.26 11.92 6.61
N PHE A 41 -18.85 10.87 5.90
CA PHE A 41 -17.87 10.97 4.83
C PHE A 41 -18.31 11.95 3.73
N GLU A 42 -19.56 11.87 3.29
CA GLU A 42 -20.12 12.78 2.29
C GLU A 42 -20.23 14.22 2.81
N SER A 43 -20.58 14.41 4.08
CA SER A 43 -20.59 15.73 4.69
C SER A 43 -19.18 16.34 4.78
N GLU A 44 -18.16 15.58 5.19
CA GLU A 44 -16.78 16.09 5.23
C GLU A 44 -16.26 16.48 3.86
N ALA A 45 -16.58 15.71 2.80
CA ALA A 45 -16.22 16.06 1.43
C ALA A 45 -16.79 17.42 0.99
N SER A 46 -17.90 17.88 1.59
CA SER A 46 -18.53 19.17 1.29
C SER A 46 -17.97 20.36 2.09
N LYS A 47 -17.19 20.13 3.17
CA LYS A 47 -16.70 21.17 4.10
C LYS A 47 -15.40 21.87 3.67
N LEU A 48 -15.00 21.74 2.40
CA LEU A 48 -13.76 22.32 1.87
C LEU A 48 -13.73 23.86 1.82
N SER A 49 -14.85 24.54 2.09
CA SER A 49 -14.95 26.01 2.16
C SER A 49 -14.99 26.51 3.61
N GLY A 50 -13.83 26.58 4.26
CA GLY A 50 -13.67 27.42 5.47
C GLY A 50 -13.61 28.91 5.10
N GLU A 51 -13.74 29.81 6.08
CA GLU A 51 -13.44 31.23 5.88
C GLU A 51 -11.98 31.38 5.44
N GLU A 52 -11.77 31.69 4.16
CA GLU A 52 -10.44 31.94 3.61
C GLU A 52 -10.00 33.36 3.92
N VAL A 53 -8.73 33.52 4.31
CA VAL A 53 -8.16 34.84 4.44
C VAL A 53 -7.70 35.30 3.05
N HIS A 54 -8.21 36.45 2.61
CA HIS A 54 -7.77 37.06 1.36
C HIS A 54 -6.32 37.53 1.48
N ILE A 55 -5.46 37.05 0.59
CA ILE A 55 -4.04 37.43 0.52
C ILE A 55 -3.88 38.51 -0.55
N HIS A 56 -3.16 39.59 -0.24
CA HIS A 56 -2.91 40.64 -1.21
C HIS A 56 -1.98 40.13 -2.33
N GLU A 57 -2.22 40.58 -3.57
CA GLU A 57 -1.46 40.13 -4.74
C GLU A 57 0.05 40.32 -4.58
N GLU A 58 0.50 41.44 -3.99
CA GLU A 58 1.92 41.71 -3.74
C GLU A 58 2.54 40.68 -2.78
N GLU A 59 1.82 40.30 -1.72
CA GLU A 59 2.27 39.29 -0.75
C GLU A 59 2.34 37.91 -1.39
N LEU A 60 1.38 37.58 -2.24
CA LEU A 60 1.37 36.34 -3.00
C LEU A 60 2.57 36.28 -3.96
N GLN A 61 2.84 37.34 -4.72
CA GLN A 61 3.97 37.37 -5.66
C GLN A 61 5.31 37.23 -4.94
N ASP A 62 5.47 37.88 -3.78
CA ASP A 62 6.67 37.75 -2.96
C ASP A 62 6.82 36.31 -2.40
N ALA A 63 5.73 35.73 -1.90
CA ALA A 63 5.73 34.34 -1.44
C ALA A 63 6.08 33.33 -2.56
N LEU A 64 5.55 33.54 -3.77
CA LEU A 64 5.86 32.71 -4.94
C LEU A 64 7.32 32.88 -5.38
N ARG A 65 7.91 34.07 -5.24
CA ARG A 65 9.35 34.29 -5.47
C ARG A 65 10.17 33.43 -4.51
N VAL A 66 9.85 33.45 -3.22
CA VAL A 66 10.52 32.59 -2.20
C VAL A 66 10.38 31.11 -2.56
N GLY A 67 9.19 30.68 -2.98
CA GLY A 67 8.95 29.31 -3.44
C GLY A 67 9.81 28.89 -4.64
N ARG A 68 9.98 29.77 -5.63
CA ARG A 68 10.86 29.50 -6.80
C ARG A 68 12.32 29.42 -6.41
N GLU A 69 12.80 30.36 -5.58
CA GLU A 69 14.18 30.36 -5.08
C GLU A 69 14.50 29.07 -4.27
N TYR A 70 13.51 28.54 -3.54
CA TYR A 70 13.66 27.26 -2.85
C TYR A 70 13.89 26.10 -3.82
N VAL A 71 13.09 26.01 -4.90
CA VAL A 71 13.25 24.97 -5.91
C VAL A 71 14.58 25.12 -6.66
N GLU A 72 15.01 26.33 -7.01
CA GLU A 72 16.33 26.55 -7.63
C GLU A 72 17.47 26.03 -6.75
N LYS A 73 17.43 26.31 -5.44
CA LYS A 73 18.44 25.79 -4.48
C LYS A 73 18.39 24.27 -4.36
N TRP A 74 17.20 23.69 -4.41
CA TRP A 74 17.03 22.24 -4.44
C TRP A 74 17.75 21.65 -5.65
N GLU A 75 17.53 22.17 -6.85
CA GLU A 75 18.15 21.64 -8.08
C GLU A 75 19.67 21.79 -8.09
N GLN A 76 20.18 22.92 -7.57
CA GLN A 76 21.61 23.13 -7.38
C GLN A 76 22.20 22.08 -6.43
N LEU A 77 21.51 21.77 -5.33
CA LEU A 77 21.95 20.74 -4.38
C LEU A 77 21.96 19.34 -5.01
N GLU A 78 20.93 18.98 -5.78
CA GLU A 78 20.89 17.70 -6.51
C GLU A 78 22.09 17.56 -7.47
N ALA A 79 22.42 18.62 -8.20
CA ALA A 79 23.57 18.65 -9.09
C ALA A 79 24.91 18.53 -8.33
N GLN A 80 25.03 19.20 -7.18
CA GLN A 80 26.21 19.10 -6.30
C GLN A 80 26.40 17.67 -5.78
N ILE A 81 25.33 17.04 -5.28
CA ILE A 81 25.36 15.65 -4.78
C ILE A 81 25.84 14.69 -5.88
N LEU A 82 25.36 14.86 -7.11
CA LEU A 82 25.78 14.03 -8.25
C LEU A 82 27.26 14.21 -8.58
N GLU A 83 27.74 15.45 -8.61
CA GLU A 83 29.14 15.74 -8.90
C GLU A 83 30.08 15.24 -7.79
N GLU A 84 29.68 15.35 -6.52
CA GLU A 84 30.45 14.78 -5.40
C GLU A 84 30.53 13.26 -5.47
N ASN A 85 29.44 12.58 -5.80
CA ASN A 85 29.43 11.12 -5.97
C ASN A 85 30.38 10.71 -7.10
N ARG A 86 30.35 11.44 -8.24
CA ARG A 86 31.30 11.23 -9.34
C ARG A 86 32.75 11.41 -8.90
N LYS A 87 33.07 12.47 -8.15
CA LYS A 87 34.43 12.77 -7.65
C LYS A 87 34.95 11.73 -6.67
N LYS A 88 34.09 11.18 -5.80
CA LYS A 88 34.46 10.14 -4.84
C LYS A 88 34.72 8.77 -5.49
N GLY A 89 34.68 8.68 -6.83
CA GLY A 89 34.80 7.40 -7.52
C GLY A 89 33.65 6.45 -7.15
N VAL A 90 32.53 6.99 -6.65
CA VAL A 90 31.27 6.28 -6.46
C VAL A 90 30.67 6.12 -7.86
N ASN A 91 31.36 5.38 -8.72
CA ASN A 91 30.85 4.82 -9.96
C ASN A 91 29.87 3.70 -9.60
N GLU A 92 28.80 4.06 -8.93
CA GLU A 92 27.64 3.19 -8.74
C GLU A 92 26.76 3.25 -9.98
N GLY A 93 27.31 2.88 -11.15
CA GLY A 93 26.57 2.98 -12.41
C GLY A 93 26.98 2.03 -13.53
N THR A 94 28.20 1.48 -13.55
CA THR A 94 28.62 0.50 -14.57
C THR A 94 29.74 -0.43 -14.07
N THR A 95 29.48 -1.21 -13.02
CA THR A 95 30.31 -2.40 -12.74
C THR A 95 29.72 -3.62 -13.43
N ARG A 96 30.52 -4.18 -14.35
CA ARG A 96 30.35 -5.51 -14.93
C ARG A 96 29.85 -6.50 -13.86
N ALA A 97 28.69 -7.11 -14.12
CA ALA A 97 28.36 -8.48 -13.77
C ALA A 97 29.14 -9.13 -12.61
N THR A 98 28.99 -8.64 -11.38
CA THR A 98 29.37 -9.39 -10.18
C THR A 98 28.35 -9.17 -9.05
N GLY A 99 27.32 -10.03 -9.02
CA GLY A 99 26.77 -10.65 -7.81
C GLY A 99 26.14 -9.84 -6.67
N SER A 100 26.32 -8.52 -6.53
CA SER A 100 25.71 -7.76 -5.44
C SER A 100 24.38 -7.15 -5.89
N ARG A 101 23.29 -7.79 -5.45
CA ARG A 101 21.90 -7.39 -5.64
C ARG A 101 21.70 -6.02 -4.97
N ARG A 102 21.59 -4.95 -5.75
CA ARG A 102 21.14 -3.66 -5.22
C ARG A 102 19.62 -3.63 -5.19
N TYR A 103 19.09 -3.30 -4.01
CA TYR A 103 17.77 -2.73 -3.86
C TYR A 103 17.74 -1.40 -4.65
N SER A 104 17.42 -1.48 -5.93
CA SER A 104 16.92 -0.35 -6.71
C SER A 104 15.52 -0.76 -7.11
N SER A 105 14.59 -0.61 -6.17
CA SER A 105 13.20 -0.50 -6.57
C SER A 105 13.13 0.67 -7.53
N LYS A 106 12.63 0.48 -8.76
CA LYS A 106 12.43 1.56 -9.74
C LYS A 106 11.33 2.53 -9.26
N ARG A 107 11.53 3.16 -8.10
CA ARG A 107 10.73 4.27 -7.56
C ARG A 107 11.03 5.58 -8.27
N HIS A 108 12.08 5.60 -9.09
CA HIS A 108 12.37 6.72 -9.98
C HIS A 108 11.18 6.99 -10.89
N ASN A 109 10.61 8.17 -10.75
CA ASN A 109 9.51 8.66 -11.59
C ASN A 109 9.76 10.16 -11.88
N PRO A 110 10.35 10.48 -13.05
CA PRO A 110 10.63 11.87 -13.44
C PRO A 110 9.39 12.77 -13.43
N GLU A 111 8.24 12.25 -13.85
CA GLU A 111 6.99 13.00 -13.87
C GLU A 111 6.53 13.36 -12.46
N ALA A 112 6.60 12.40 -11.53
CA ALA A 112 6.27 12.64 -10.13
C ALA A 112 7.23 13.64 -9.47
N MET A 113 8.53 13.57 -9.77
CA MET A 113 9.52 14.53 -9.27
C MET A 113 9.28 15.95 -9.80
N ALA A 114 8.96 16.08 -11.10
CA ALA A 114 8.62 17.37 -11.70
C ALA A 114 7.36 17.98 -11.05
N LYS A 115 6.31 17.17 -10.87
CA LYS A 115 5.08 17.57 -10.15
C LYS A 115 5.36 17.97 -8.70
N SER A 116 6.29 17.31 -8.02
CA SER A 116 6.70 17.69 -6.67
C SER A 116 7.40 19.04 -6.63
N LYS A 117 8.30 19.32 -7.57
CA LYS A 117 8.98 20.62 -7.65
C LYS A 117 7.98 21.75 -7.92
N GLU A 118 7.00 21.53 -8.79
CA GLU A 118 5.91 22.47 -9.02
C GLU A 118 5.09 22.73 -7.75
N ALA A 119 4.65 21.68 -7.06
CA ALA A 119 3.90 21.78 -5.81
C ALA A 119 4.72 22.45 -4.69
N ALA A 120 6.04 22.22 -4.65
CA ALA A 120 6.94 22.77 -3.63
C ALA A 120 6.93 24.30 -3.62
N ILE A 121 6.85 24.95 -4.80
CA ILE A 121 6.77 26.40 -4.92
C ILE A 121 5.62 26.94 -4.07
N TYR A 122 4.44 26.32 -4.20
CA TYR A 122 3.23 26.76 -3.52
C TYR A 122 3.20 26.39 -2.04
N LEU A 123 3.68 25.20 -1.66
CA LEU A 123 3.74 24.81 -0.24
C LEU A 123 4.71 25.70 0.55
N VAL A 124 5.85 26.06 -0.05
CA VAL A 124 6.81 27.00 0.55
C VAL A 124 6.24 28.42 0.59
N ALA A 125 5.56 28.86 -0.47
CA ALA A 125 4.86 30.15 -0.47
C ALA A 125 3.79 30.22 0.65
N ARG A 126 3.00 29.15 0.84
CA ARG A 126 2.01 29.05 1.92
C ARG A 126 2.67 29.14 3.30
N LYS A 127 3.79 28.43 3.49
CA LYS A 127 4.55 28.51 4.74
C LYS A 127 5.04 29.93 5.00
N TYR A 128 5.63 30.57 3.98
CA TYR A 128 6.12 31.93 4.07
C TYR A 128 5.02 32.93 4.44
N LEU A 129 3.85 32.83 3.81
CA LEU A 129 2.68 33.66 4.14
C LEU A 129 2.20 33.40 5.56
N SER A 130 2.17 32.14 6.00
CA SER A 130 1.78 31.76 7.36
C SER A 130 2.68 32.41 8.41
N ASP A 131 3.99 32.30 8.21
CA ASP A 131 5.00 32.87 9.11
C ASP A 131 4.96 34.42 9.09
N ARG A 132 4.78 35.03 7.92
CA ARG A 132 4.79 36.49 7.74
C ARG A 132 3.52 37.17 8.27
N LEU A 133 2.36 36.56 8.06
CA LEU A 133 1.05 37.14 8.40
C LEU A 133 0.51 36.66 9.75
N GLY A 134 1.14 35.66 10.37
CA GLY A 134 0.65 35.05 11.60
C GLY A 134 -0.66 34.27 11.42
N ILE A 135 -0.98 33.90 10.19
CA ILE A 135 -2.18 33.13 9.83
C ILE A 135 -1.79 31.64 9.81
N PRO A 136 -2.53 30.74 10.48
CA PRO A 136 -2.29 29.31 10.36
C PRO A 136 -2.32 28.87 8.88
N ALA A 137 -1.32 28.10 8.45
CA ALA A 137 -1.13 27.75 7.05
C ALA A 137 -2.37 27.12 6.41
N GLU A 138 -3.10 26.30 7.16
CA GLU A 138 -4.34 25.65 6.72
C GLU A 138 -5.47 26.63 6.37
N LYS A 139 -5.44 27.85 6.91
CA LYS A 139 -6.43 28.92 6.66
C LYS A 139 -6.12 29.77 5.44
N ILE A 140 -4.89 29.66 4.92
CA ILE A 140 -4.52 30.29 3.66
C ILE A 140 -5.18 29.48 2.54
N GLY A 141 -5.92 30.19 1.67
CA GLY A 141 -6.66 29.59 0.57
C GLY A 141 -5.79 28.82 -0.43
N ASP A 142 -6.45 28.32 -1.47
CA ASP A 142 -5.77 27.56 -2.51
C ASP A 142 -4.81 28.46 -3.28
N LEU A 143 -3.55 28.02 -3.39
CA LEU A 143 -2.51 28.70 -4.14
C LEU A 143 -2.29 27.96 -5.45
N GLY A 144 -2.09 28.67 -6.55
CA GLY A 144 -1.82 28.05 -7.85
C GLY A 144 -2.71 28.58 -8.95
N ARG A 145 -2.42 28.14 -10.17
CA ARG A 145 -3.17 28.57 -11.35
C ARG A 145 -4.37 27.65 -11.53
N LEU A 146 -5.59 28.20 -11.49
CA LEU A 146 -6.76 27.52 -12.05
C LEU A 146 -6.51 27.28 -13.55
N PRO A 147 -6.62 26.06 -14.08
CA PRO A 147 -6.40 25.81 -15.49
C PRO A 147 -7.35 26.69 -16.29
N ASN A 148 -6.87 27.22 -17.42
CA ASN A 148 -7.75 27.78 -18.43
C ASN A 148 -8.67 26.63 -18.89
N THR A 149 -9.90 26.59 -18.40
CA THR A 149 -10.85 25.46 -18.49
C THR A 149 -11.34 25.12 -19.90
N ALA A 150 -10.74 25.70 -20.94
CA ALA A 150 -11.15 25.53 -22.33
C ALA A 150 -10.16 24.73 -23.20
N SER A 151 -8.85 24.66 -22.88
CA SER A 151 -7.86 24.03 -23.80
C SER A 151 -7.50 22.57 -23.50
N ASP A 152 -7.74 22.09 -22.27
CA ASP A 152 -7.30 20.75 -21.82
C ASP A 152 -8.47 19.79 -21.54
N ARG A 153 -9.62 19.96 -22.21
CA ARG A 153 -10.64 18.90 -22.21
C ARG A 153 -10.06 17.72 -22.97
N GLN A 154 -9.54 16.74 -22.22
CA GLN A 154 -9.16 15.43 -22.74
C GLN A 154 -10.31 14.93 -23.64
N ALA A 155 -10.02 14.68 -24.92
CA ALA A 155 -11.00 14.11 -25.83
C ALA A 155 -11.32 12.69 -25.34
N CYS A 156 -12.49 12.52 -24.73
CA CYS A 156 -12.95 11.23 -24.21
C CYS A 156 -14.02 10.65 -25.12
N ASP A 157 -13.86 9.38 -25.49
CA ASP A 157 -14.95 8.58 -26.05
C ASP A 157 -15.73 7.91 -24.92
N PHE A 158 -16.78 8.59 -24.44
CA PHE A 158 -17.67 8.03 -23.41
C PHE A 158 -18.57 6.91 -23.91
N SER A 159 -18.63 6.68 -25.23
CA SER A 159 -19.32 5.52 -25.81
C SER A 159 -18.47 4.24 -25.76
N SER A 160 -17.16 4.37 -25.50
CA SER A 160 -16.25 3.25 -25.34
C SER A 160 -16.69 2.32 -24.20
N LYS A 161 -16.59 1.02 -24.48
CA LYS A 161 -16.84 -0.06 -23.52
C LYS A 161 -15.60 -0.43 -22.71
N PHE A 162 -14.45 0.18 -23.01
CA PHE A 162 -13.16 -0.17 -22.44
C PHE A 162 -12.57 1.00 -21.65
N ARG A 163 -11.88 0.66 -20.57
CA ARG A 163 -11.15 1.63 -19.74
C ARG A 163 -9.91 2.11 -20.48
N ASN A 164 -9.55 3.39 -20.33
CA ASN A 164 -8.21 3.84 -20.69
C ASN A 164 -7.17 3.18 -19.78
N ILE A 165 -5.93 3.03 -20.27
CA ILE A 165 -4.85 2.40 -19.52
C ILE A 165 -4.38 3.26 -18.34
N ASP A 166 -4.44 4.58 -18.47
CA ASP A 166 -4.02 5.53 -17.44
C ASP A 166 -5.14 5.91 -16.47
N GLY A 167 -6.32 5.28 -16.58
CA GLY A 167 -7.47 5.53 -15.71
C GLY A 167 -8.32 6.76 -16.06
N THR A 168 -7.98 7.51 -17.12
CA THR A 168 -8.79 8.66 -17.58
C THR A 168 -10.14 8.26 -18.17
N CYS A 169 -11.03 9.25 -18.32
CA CYS A 169 -12.34 9.13 -18.97
C CYS A 169 -13.31 8.14 -18.31
N ASN A 170 -13.04 7.66 -17.08
CA ASN A 170 -14.01 6.87 -16.33
C ASN A 170 -15.17 7.77 -15.85
N ASN A 171 -14.84 8.83 -15.11
CA ASN A 171 -15.79 9.85 -14.71
C ASN A 171 -16.12 10.77 -15.90
N ILE A 172 -17.42 11.07 -16.10
CA ILE A 172 -17.92 11.84 -17.24
C ILE A 172 -17.76 13.35 -17.00
N ASP A 173 -17.95 13.80 -15.77
CA ASP A 173 -17.93 15.22 -15.40
C ASP A 173 -16.49 15.74 -15.29
N ILE A 174 -15.60 14.95 -14.69
CA ILE A 174 -14.19 15.26 -14.50
C ILE A 174 -13.34 14.10 -15.04
N PRO A 175 -12.96 14.12 -16.33
CA PRO A 175 -12.25 13.01 -16.98
C PRO A 175 -10.91 12.58 -16.37
N LEU A 176 -10.29 13.44 -15.56
CA LEU A 176 -9.02 13.15 -14.88
C LEU A 176 -9.20 12.40 -13.56
N TYR A 177 -10.43 12.26 -13.05
CA TYR A 177 -10.70 11.49 -11.84
C TYR A 177 -10.25 10.03 -12.01
N GLY A 178 -9.38 9.59 -11.11
CA GLY A 178 -8.83 8.24 -11.08
C GLY A 178 -7.61 8.01 -11.98
N LYS A 179 -7.11 9.06 -12.64
CA LYS A 179 -5.92 9.00 -13.48
C LYS A 179 -4.66 8.64 -12.67
N SER A 180 -3.78 7.82 -13.25
CA SER A 180 -2.45 7.56 -12.70
C SER A 180 -1.56 8.79 -12.63
N GLY A 181 -0.69 8.85 -11.62
CA GLY A 181 0.21 9.99 -11.42
C GLY A 181 -0.50 11.21 -10.83
N THR A 182 -1.67 11.03 -10.22
CA THR A 182 -2.41 12.06 -9.48
C THR A 182 -2.37 11.77 -7.98
N ILE A 183 -2.79 12.74 -7.16
CA ILE A 183 -2.63 12.65 -5.71
C ILE A 183 -3.67 11.74 -5.04
N PHE A 184 -3.31 11.14 -3.90
CA PHE A 184 -4.27 10.51 -3.00
C PHE A 184 -5.28 11.52 -2.45
N SER A 185 -6.47 11.03 -2.09
CA SER A 185 -7.44 11.77 -1.29
C SER A 185 -7.23 11.52 0.21
N ARG A 186 -7.94 12.25 1.07
CA ARG A 186 -7.94 12.06 2.53
C ARG A 186 -9.35 11.77 3.01
N LEU A 187 -9.50 10.85 3.97
CA LEU A 187 -10.78 10.63 4.65
C LEU A 187 -11.17 11.83 5.52
N ILE A 188 -10.17 12.46 6.15
CA ILE A 188 -10.36 13.66 6.96
C ILE A 188 -9.72 14.84 6.23
N ALA A 189 -10.51 15.54 5.41
CA ALA A 189 -10.03 16.60 4.51
C ALA A 189 -9.28 17.74 5.24
N ASN A 190 -9.70 18.09 6.45
CA ASN A 190 -9.15 19.20 7.24
C ASN A 190 -8.44 18.72 8.53
N SER A 191 -7.79 17.56 8.54
CA SER A 191 -7.03 17.14 9.73
C SER A 191 -5.75 17.99 9.86
N ASN A 192 -5.81 19.07 10.63
CA ASN A 192 -4.62 19.86 11.02
C ASN A 192 -3.68 19.10 11.97
N GLU A 193 -3.89 17.79 12.14
CA GLU A 193 -3.18 16.94 13.09
C GLU A 193 -2.10 16.08 12.44
N GLY A 194 -2.09 16.00 11.10
CA GLY A 194 -1.12 15.19 10.35
C GLY A 194 0.28 15.80 10.30
N TYR A 195 0.38 17.13 10.33
CA TYR A 195 1.64 17.88 10.27
C TYR A 195 1.71 18.93 11.38
N ASP A 196 2.91 19.14 11.94
CA ASP A 196 3.15 20.11 13.03
C ASP A 196 2.95 21.56 12.56
N ASP A 197 3.31 21.86 11.32
CA ASP A 197 3.16 23.18 10.70
C ASP A 197 1.92 23.31 9.82
N GLY A 198 1.01 22.33 9.89
CA GLY A 198 -0.17 22.27 9.03
C GLY A 198 0.11 22.03 7.54
N ILE A 199 1.38 21.89 7.12
CA ILE A 199 1.75 21.77 5.71
C ILE A 199 2.48 20.46 5.43
N SER A 200 3.65 20.23 6.02
CA SER A 200 4.54 19.13 5.62
C SER A 200 5.53 18.66 6.68
N THR A 201 5.68 19.39 7.80
CA THR A 201 6.59 19.03 8.89
C THR A 201 5.94 17.92 9.71
N ILE A 202 6.66 16.82 9.95
CA ILE A 202 6.12 15.70 10.72
C ILE A 202 5.61 16.16 12.09
N ARG A 203 4.47 15.61 12.52
CA ARG A 203 3.85 15.93 13.81
C ARG A 203 4.78 15.70 15.01
N LYS A 204 4.58 16.50 16.06
CA LYS A 204 5.25 16.40 17.37
C LYS A 204 4.27 15.88 18.43
N SER A 205 4.77 15.57 19.63
CA SER A 205 3.94 15.22 20.78
C SER A 205 2.87 16.29 21.01
N LYS A 206 1.61 15.87 21.13
CA LYS A 206 0.49 16.77 21.43
C LYS A 206 0.61 17.35 22.84
N LEU A 207 1.26 16.64 23.76
CA LEU A 207 1.41 17.04 25.16
C LEU A 207 2.58 18.01 25.35
N THR A 208 3.77 17.64 24.89
CA THR A 208 5.02 18.35 25.21
C THR A 208 5.57 19.20 24.06
N LYS A 209 5.07 19.00 22.84
CA LYS A 209 5.66 19.54 21.59
C LYS A 209 7.09 19.07 21.32
N ASN A 210 7.57 18.04 22.02
CA ASN A 210 8.82 17.37 21.70
C ASN A 210 8.67 16.51 20.42
N PRO A 211 9.78 16.17 19.74
CA PRO A 211 9.76 15.16 18.70
C PRO A 211 9.11 13.85 19.17
N LEU A 212 8.32 13.23 18.31
CA LEU A 212 7.75 11.91 18.60
C LEU A 212 8.85 10.85 18.76
N PRO A 213 8.59 9.75 19.50
CA PRO A 213 9.53 8.65 19.61
C PRO A 213 9.93 8.13 18.22
N SER A 214 11.19 7.70 18.06
CA SER A 214 11.66 7.14 16.79
C SER A 214 10.75 5.99 16.35
N ALA A 215 10.45 5.92 15.04
CA ALA A 215 9.69 4.82 14.47
C ALA A 215 10.29 3.43 14.78
N ARG A 216 11.63 3.33 14.85
CA ARG A 216 12.31 2.09 15.27
C ARG A 216 12.11 1.78 16.74
N LEU A 217 12.11 2.79 17.61
CA LEU A 217 11.82 2.61 19.04
C LEU A 217 10.39 2.12 19.26
N VAL A 218 9.43 2.66 18.51
CA VAL A 218 8.04 2.17 18.56
C VAL A 218 7.96 0.73 18.07
N SER A 219 8.61 0.40 16.95
CA SER A 219 8.68 -0.96 16.44
C SER A 219 9.23 -1.93 17.49
N SER A 220 10.41 -1.68 18.05
CA SER A 220 11.05 -2.60 19.00
C SER A 220 10.35 -2.71 20.36
N ALA A 221 9.52 -1.73 20.74
CA ALA A 221 8.78 -1.76 22.01
C ALA A 221 7.39 -2.40 21.89
N VAL A 222 6.76 -2.31 20.72
CA VAL A 222 5.36 -2.70 20.51
C VAL A 222 5.22 -3.98 19.70
N VAL A 223 6.21 -4.32 18.87
CA VAL A 223 6.21 -5.51 18.02
C VAL A 223 6.91 -6.68 18.71
N TYR A 224 6.32 -7.87 18.57
CA TYR A 224 6.87 -9.13 19.05
C TYR A 224 7.23 -10.03 17.86
N ASN A 225 8.19 -10.93 18.07
CA ASN A 225 8.48 -12.01 17.14
C ASN A 225 7.87 -13.31 17.67
N ASP A 226 6.62 -13.56 17.29
CA ASP A 226 5.91 -14.82 17.56
C ASP A 226 5.14 -15.25 16.32
N SER A 227 4.79 -16.54 16.22
CA SER A 227 4.05 -17.10 15.10
C SER A 227 2.62 -17.45 15.53
N VAL A 228 1.66 -16.63 15.13
CA VAL A 228 0.24 -16.78 15.46
C VAL A 228 -0.56 -17.05 14.18
N PRO A 229 -0.58 -18.29 13.68
CA PRO A 229 -1.29 -18.60 12.45
C PRO A 229 -2.80 -18.50 12.66
N ASN A 230 -3.51 -17.85 11.74
CA ASN A 230 -4.96 -17.88 11.71
C ASN A 230 -5.44 -19.06 10.84
N PRO A 231 -5.99 -20.15 11.42
CA PRO A 231 -6.39 -21.33 10.66
C PRO A 231 -7.59 -21.09 9.75
N ALA A 232 -8.34 -19.99 9.93
CA ALA A 232 -9.49 -19.65 9.10
C ALA A 232 -9.08 -19.06 7.74
N VAL A 233 -7.83 -18.62 7.58
CA VAL A 233 -7.36 -17.87 6.42
C VAL A 233 -6.08 -18.45 5.86
N THR A 234 -6.06 -18.73 4.56
CA THR A 234 -4.88 -19.27 3.87
C THR A 234 -3.88 -18.16 3.53
N LEU A 235 -2.63 -18.55 3.28
CA LEU A 235 -1.55 -17.65 2.84
C LEU A 235 -1.89 -16.97 1.50
N LEU A 236 -2.78 -17.57 0.68
CA LEU A 236 -3.32 -16.94 -0.52
C LEU A 236 -4.04 -15.63 -0.20
N THR A 237 -4.71 -15.48 0.94
CA THR A 237 -5.40 -14.23 1.30
C THR A 237 -4.40 -13.09 1.50
N MET A 238 -3.31 -13.33 2.23
CA MET A 238 -2.21 -12.37 2.37
C MET A 238 -1.61 -12.02 0.99
N GLN A 239 -1.35 -13.05 0.18
CA GLN A 239 -0.74 -12.86 -1.13
C GLN A 239 -1.65 -12.11 -2.11
N TRP A 240 -2.96 -12.36 -2.06
CA TRP A 240 -3.97 -11.65 -2.82
C TRP A 240 -4.06 -10.19 -2.40
N GLY A 241 -4.03 -9.92 -1.09
CA GLY A 241 -3.97 -8.56 -0.54
C GLY A 241 -2.78 -7.77 -1.08
N GLN A 242 -1.58 -8.36 -1.10
CA GLN A 242 -0.39 -7.72 -1.70
C GLN A 242 -0.57 -7.49 -3.21
N PHE A 243 -1.05 -8.50 -3.94
CA PHE A 243 -1.27 -8.39 -5.38
C PHE A 243 -2.27 -7.28 -5.73
N LEU A 244 -3.34 -7.12 -4.94
CA LEU A 244 -4.34 -6.06 -5.10
C LEU A 244 -3.83 -4.68 -4.62
N ASP A 245 -3.07 -4.58 -3.53
CA ASP A 245 -2.40 -3.31 -3.16
C ASP A 245 -1.57 -2.79 -4.34
N HIS A 246 -0.92 -3.70 -5.08
CA HIS A 246 -0.12 -3.35 -6.24
C HIS A 246 -0.93 -2.97 -7.48
N ASP A 247 -2.26 -3.11 -7.48
CA ASP A 247 -3.17 -2.53 -8.48
C ASP A 247 -3.61 -1.11 -8.10
N LEU A 248 -3.64 -0.80 -6.80
CA LEU A 248 -4.26 0.43 -6.28
C LEU A 248 -3.24 1.48 -5.84
N THR A 249 -2.09 1.07 -5.31
CA THR A 249 -1.16 1.98 -4.63
C THR A 249 0.28 1.76 -5.08
N SER A 250 0.93 2.85 -5.49
CA SER A 250 2.38 2.93 -5.62
C SER A 250 2.83 4.37 -5.38
N THR A 251 3.57 4.62 -4.31
CA THR A 251 4.07 5.96 -4.00
C THR A 251 5.55 6.08 -4.35
N PRO A 252 5.90 6.86 -5.39
CA PRO A 252 7.31 7.13 -5.71
C PRO A 252 8.01 7.87 -4.57
N THR A 253 9.34 7.80 -4.57
CA THR A 253 10.22 8.57 -3.68
C THR A 253 11.16 9.41 -4.51
N PHE A 254 11.72 10.46 -3.91
CA PHE A 254 12.73 11.25 -4.59
C PHE A 254 13.97 10.39 -4.91
N THR A 255 14.52 10.62 -6.09
CA THR A 255 15.75 10.00 -6.60
C THR A 255 16.60 11.07 -7.25
N LYS A 256 17.88 10.79 -7.45
CA LYS A 256 18.75 11.64 -8.28
C LYS A 256 18.29 11.62 -9.74
N SER A 257 18.81 12.55 -10.56
CA SER A 257 18.44 12.66 -11.97
C SER A 257 18.83 11.45 -12.82
N ASP A 258 19.82 10.66 -12.40
CA ASP A 258 20.21 9.38 -13.02
C ASP A 258 19.36 8.18 -12.56
N GLY A 259 18.37 8.42 -11.68
CA GLY A 259 17.47 7.41 -11.14
C GLY A 259 18.01 6.65 -9.92
N THR A 260 19.22 6.96 -9.44
CA THR A 260 19.76 6.37 -8.21
C THR A 260 19.16 7.00 -6.96
N GLU A 261 19.07 6.23 -5.87
CA GLU A 261 18.53 6.73 -4.60
C GLU A 261 19.49 7.71 -3.90
N PHE A 262 18.93 8.61 -3.09
CA PHE A 262 19.68 9.44 -2.15
C PHE A 262 20.08 8.62 -0.91
N ALA A 263 21.25 8.90 -0.37
CA ALA A 263 21.61 8.42 0.96
C ALA A 263 21.23 9.48 1.99
N CYS A 264 20.40 9.14 2.95
CA CYS A 264 20.04 9.96 4.11
C CYS A 264 20.77 9.52 5.39
N CYS A 265 21.38 8.33 5.33
CA CYS A 265 22.21 7.72 6.35
C CYS A 265 23.56 7.34 5.73
N SER A 266 24.58 7.03 6.53
CA SER A 266 25.93 6.72 6.02
C SER A 266 26.00 5.48 5.13
N THR A 267 24.95 4.65 5.10
CA THR A 267 24.73 3.60 4.10
C THR A 267 23.30 3.65 3.56
N ASN A 268 23.04 2.92 2.46
CA ASN A 268 21.72 2.87 1.82
C ASN A 268 20.64 2.13 2.63
N ILE A 269 21.01 1.39 3.69
CA ILE A 269 20.07 0.63 4.52
C ILE A 269 20.13 1.10 5.98
N THR A 270 21.18 0.73 6.71
CA THR A 270 21.44 1.19 8.08
C THR A 270 22.88 1.63 8.24
N GLY A 271 23.10 2.74 8.92
CA GLY A 271 24.42 3.34 9.04
C GLY A 271 24.70 3.92 10.42
N THR A 272 25.94 4.33 10.58
CA THR A 272 26.53 4.83 11.82
C THR A 272 26.38 6.34 12.03
N SER A 273 25.96 7.08 11.00
CA SER A 273 25.70 8.52 11.12
C SER A 273 24.71 9.02 10.06
N VAL A 274 23.94 10.05 10.39
CA VAL A 274 23.22 10.86 9.41
C VAL A 274 24.23 11.70 8.62
N LEU A 275 23.96 11.97 7.35
CA LEU A 275 24.86 12.80 6.52
C LEU A 275 24.84 14.26 6.99
N THR A 276 25.99 14.96 6.89
CA THR A 276 26.19 16.32 7.42
C THR A 276 25.39 17.42 6.70
N ALA A 277 24.88 17.14 5.50
CA ALA A 277 23.97 18.00 4.73
C ALA A 277 23.07 17.13 3.84
N PRO A 278 22.06 16.45 4.42
CA PRO A 278 21.22 15.56 3.64
C PRO A 278 20.28 16.37 2.75
N HIS A 279 19.84 15.77 1.65
CA HIS A 279 18.82 16.35 0.79
C HIS A 279 17.56 16.74 1.61
N PRO A 280 16.83 17.83 1.29
CA PRO A 280 15.65 18.28 2.06
C PRO A 280 14.57 17.22 2.25
N GLU A 281 14.50 16.26 1.33
CA GLU A 281 13.57 15.13 1.34
C GLU A 281 14.09 13.90 2.10
N CYS A 282 15.19 14.04 2.84
CA CYS A 282 15.67 13.01 3.76
C CYS A 282 14.92 13.06 5.09
N LEU A 283 14.47 11.89 5.56
CA LEU A 283 13.81 11.75 6.85
C LEU A 283 14.24 10.44 7.53
N PRO A 284 15.55 10.26 7.81
CA PRO A 284 16.10 9.00 8.32
C PRO A 284 15.46 8.61 9.66
N ILE A 285 15.33 7.31 9.89
CA ILE A 285 14.78 6.77 11.14
C ILE A 285 15.93 6.58 12.12
N ALA A 286 15.87 7.24 13.27
CA ALA A 286 16.89 7.10 14.31
C ALA A 286 16.85 5.69 14.93
N ILE A 287 18.00 5.04 15.06
CA ILE A 287 18.13 3.75 15.76
C ILE A 287 18.65 4.04 17.17
N PRO A 288 17.92 3.63 18.23
CA PRO A 288 18.40 3.80 19.61
C PRO A 288 19.75 3.11 19.86
N SER A 289 20.60 3.71 20.69
CA SER A 289 21.92 3.15 21.02
C SER A 289 21.83 1.81 21.78
N ASN A 290 20.73 1.59 22.49
CA ASN A 290 20.39 0.36 23.20
C ASN A 290 19.43 -0.54 22.41
N ASP A 291 19.29 -0.35 21.09
CA ASP A 291 18.40 -1.18 20.27
C ASP A 291 18.80 -2.66 20.37
N PRO A 292 17.88 -3.56 20.77
CA PRO A 292 18.23 -4.95 21.08
C PRO A 292 18.68 -5.74 19.83
N THR A 293 18.27 -5.32 18.64
CA THR A 293 18.55 -6.03 17.38
C THR A 293 19.71 -5.39 16.63
N TYR A 294 19.69 -4.07 16.46
CA TYR A 294 20.69 -3.34 15.69
C TYR A 294 21.94 -3.00 16.51
N ASN A 295 21.80 -2.85 17.84
CA ASN A 295 22.88 -2.55 18.77
C ASN A 295 22.88 -3.47 20.01
N PRO A 296 22.97 -4.80 19.82
CA PRO A 296 22.92 -5.74 20.93
C PRO A 296 24.02 -5.46 21.95
N SER A 297 23.65 -5.46 23.23
CA SER A 297 24.53 -5.13 24.37
C SER A 297 25.16 -3.73 24.31
N SER A 298 24.56 -2.80 23.54
CA SER A 298 25.08 -1.45 23.29
C SER A 298 26.49 -1.43 22.64
N ILE A 299 26.88 -2.52 21.98
CA ILE A 299 28.17 -2.66 21.28
C ILE A 299 28.04 -2.25 19.80
N GLY A 300 26.82 -2.29 19.25
CA GLY A 300 26.58 -1.87 17.86
C GLY A 300 26.77 -0.37 17.65
N GLN A 301 27.00 0.00 16.39
CA GLN A 301 27.29 1.38 15.97
C GLN A 301 26.19 1.97 15.10
N GLN A 302 25.06 1.28 14.93
CA GLN A 302 24.00 1.75 14.03
C GLN A 302 23.20 2.88 14.69
N THR A 303 23.08 4.01 14.01
CA THR A 303 22.39 5.20 14.52
C THR A 303 21.24 5.64 13.63
N CYS A 304 21.20 5.20 12.37
CA CYS A 304 20.10 5.51 11.47
C CYS A 304 19.76 4.39 10.51
N MET A 305 18.50 4.40 10.06
CA MET A 305 17.99 3.66 8.92
C MET A 305 17.60 4.64 7.82
N ASN A 306 18.00 4.35 6.59
CA ASN A 306 17.80 5.22 5.44
C ASN A 306 16.31 5.37 5.12
N PHE A 307 15.83 6.60 4.95
CA PHE A 307 14.46 6.86 4.54
C PHE A 307 14.38 8.18 3.77
N ILE A 308 13.79 8.10 2.58
CA ILE A 308 13.51 9.24 1.71
C ILE A 308 12.00 9.45 1.68
N ARG A 309 11.59 10.71 1.80
CA ARG A 309 10.19 11.12 1.71
C ARG A 309 9.59 10.82 0.35
N SER A 310 8.27 10.65 0.34
CA SER A 310 7.52 10.37 -0.89
C SER A 310 7.33 11.61 -1.76
N THR A 311 7.24 11.41 -3.07
CA THR A 311 6.86 12.48 -4.02
C THR A 311 5.42 12.93 -3.79
N TYR A 312 5.16 14.21 -4.00
CA TYR A 312 3.89 14.89 -3.81
C TYR A 312 3.51 15.72 -5.04
N GLY A 313 2.28 16.24 -5.11
CA GLY A 313 1.80 16.97 -6.28
C GLY A 313 0.63 17.89 -6.00
N ASN A 314 0.15 18.53 -7.07
CA ASN A 314 -0.98 19.46 -7.05
C ASN A 314 -2.34 18.73 -7.17
N ASN A 315 -3.41 19.44 -6.84
CA ASN A 315 -4.78 19.06 -7.18
C ASN A 315 -4.95 18.97 -8.70
N LEU A 316 -6.04 18.34 -9.14
CA LEU A 316 -6.34 18.16 -10.57
C LEU A 316 -6.62 19.48 -11.30
N ASP A 317 -7.01 20.52 -10.57
CA ASP A 317 -7.20 21.88 -11.07
C ASP A 317 -5.91 22.73 -10.96
N GLY A 318 -4.73 22.10 -10.84
CA GLY A 318 -3.44 22.79 -10.79
C GLY A 318 -3.17 23.59 -9.50
N THR A 319 -4.14 23.68 -8.59
CA THR A 319 -3.92 24.32 -7.28
C THR A 319 -3.11 23.41 -6.36
N ALA A 320 -2.33 23.99 -5.46
CA ALA A 320 -1.58 23.26 -4.47
C ALA A 320 -2.48 22.89 -3.29
N PRO A 321 -2.60 21.59 -2.94
CA PRO A 321 -3.37 21.15 -1.80
C PRO A 321 -2.89 21.85 -0.53
N ARG A 322 -3.80 22.15 0.41
CA ARG A 322 -3.50 22.87 1.66
C ARG A 322 -2.33 22.25 2.44
N THR A 323 -2.28 20.93 2.46
CA THR A 323 -1.22 20.13 3.06
C THR A 323 -0.48 19.31 2.00
N ARG A 324 0.71 18.81 2.30
CA ARG A 324 1.47 17.95 1.39
C ARG A 324 0.69 16.65 1.11
N SER A 325 0.31 16.46 -0.15
CA SER A 325 -0.45 15.31 -0.67
C SER A 325 0.35 14.51 -1.69
N HIS A 326 0.41 13.19 -1.48
CA HIS A 326 1.36 12.31 -2.17
C HIS A 326 0.80 11.76 -3.48
N ILE A 327 1.69 11.53 -4.45
CA ILE A 327 1.31 11.00 -5.76
C ILE A 327 1.12 9.49 -5.69
N ASN A 328 0.01 9.01 -6.27
CA ASN A 328 -0.15 7.63 -6.66
C ASN A 328 0.33 7.44 -8.10
N ALA A 329 1.34 6.62 -8.33
CA ALA A 329 1.85 6.33 -9.68
C ALA A 329 0.96 5.37 -10.48
N LEU A 330 0.01 4.69 -9.82
CA LEU A 330 -0.96 3.79 -10.46
C LEU A 330 -2.30 4.50 -10.68
N THR A 331 -3.16 3.87 -11.48
CA THR A 331 -4.58 4.25 -11.56
C THR A 331 -5.22 4.12 -10.17
N HIS A 332 -6.29 4.85 -9.91
CA HIS A 332 -7.03 4.69 -8.65
C HIS A 332 -8.15 3.64 -8.77
N TRP A 333 -8.09 2.75 -9.77
CA TRP A 333 -9.17 1.82 -10.08
C TRP A 333 -8.74 0.38 -9.78
N ILE A 334 -9.70 -0.48 -9.45
CA ILE A 334 -9.50 -1.93 -9.55
C ILE A 334 -9.64 -2.30 -11.03
N ASP A 335 -8.55 -2.19 -11.79
CA ASP A 335 -8.53 -2.36 -13.24
C ASP A 335 -7.38 -3.22 -13.76
N ALA A 336 -6.77 -4.01 -12.87
CA ALA A 336 -5.68 -4.95 -13.17
C ALA A 336 -4.47 -4.25 -13.82
N SER A 337 -4.22 -2.99 -13.48
CA SER A 337 -3.02 -2.24 -13.86
C SER A 337 -1.74 -2.94 -13.39
N ASN A 338 -1.79 -3.75 -12.33
CA ASN A 338 -0.69 -4.63 -11.93
C ASN A 338 -0.35 -5.73 -12.98
N VAL A 339 -1.29 -6.05 -13.88
CA VAL A 339 -1.11 -6.94 -15.04
C VAL A 339 -0.83 -6.15 -16.31
N TYR A 340 -1.60 -5.08 -16.57
CA TYR A 340 -1.61 -4.36 -17.85
C TYR A 340 -0.75 -3.09 -17.90
N GLY A 341 -0.30 -2.60 -16.75
CA GLY A 341 0.40 -1.31 -16.59
C GLY A 341 -0.56 -0.12 -16.50
N SER A 342 -0.07 0.98 -15.94
CA SER A 342 -0.83 2.24 -15.79
C SER A 342 -0.45 3.31 -16.82
N THR A 343 0.39 2.99 -17.80
CA THR A 343 0.76 3.90 -18.90
C THR A 343 0.64 3.20 -20.24
N ALA A 344 0.27 3.94 -21.29
CA ALA A 344 0.13 3.40 -22.64
C ALA A 344 1.43 2.73 -23.15
N ALA A 345 2.59 3.33 -22.84
CA ALA A 345 3.89 2.77 -23.20
C ALA A 345 4.15 1.42 -22.52
N LYS A 346 3.81 1.29 -21.23
CA LYS A 346 3.97 0.05 -20.48
C LYS A 346 3.00 -1.04 -20.96
N ALA A 347 1.74 -0.69 -21.17
CA ALA A 347 0.76 -1.62 -21.71
C ALA A 347 1.17 -2.15 -23.10
N ALA A 348 1.63 -1.26 -23.98
CA ALA A 348 2.13 -1.66 -25.29
C ALA A 348 3.36 -2.58 -25.20
N SER A 349 4.29 -2.32 -24.27
CA SER A 349 5.50 -3.14 -24.14
C SER A 349 5.20 -4.58 -23.70
N LEU A 350 4.10 -4.81 -22.98
CA LEU A 350 3.69 -6.12 -22.46
C LEU A 350 2.87 -6.95 -23.46
N ARG A 351 2.35 -6.34 -24.54
CA ARG A 351 1.52 -7.03 -25.54
C ARG A 351 2.35 -7.84 -26.55
N ASN A 352 1.86 -9.03 -26.89
CA ASN A 352 2.41 -9.85 -27.95
C ASN A 352 1.70 -9.54 -29.29
N ILE A 353 2.12 -8.46 -29.94
CA ILE A 353 1.52 -7.97 -31.18
C ILE A 353 1.64 -8.94 -32.36
N THR A 354 2.55 -9.92 -32.30
CA THR A 354 2.70 -10.94 -33.36
C THR A 354 1.75 -12.11 -33.18
N SER A 355 1.02 -12.18 -32.06
CA SER A 355 0.07 -13.27 -31.80
C SER A 355 -1.15 -13.25 -32.73
N GLY A 356 -1.57 -12.05 -33.18
CA GLY A 356 -2.83 -11.85 -33.91
C GLY A 356 -4.08 -12.23 -33.12
N ARG A 357 -3.94 -12.40 -31.79
CA ARG A 357 -4.98 -12.92 -30.88
C ARG A 357 -5.11 -12.08 -29.60
N GLY A 358 -4.48 -10.91 -29.55
CA GLY A 358 -4.56 -10.00 -28.40
C GLY A 358 -3.83 -10.50 -27.16
N LYS A 359 -2.84 -11.41 -27.29
CA LYS A 359 -2.14 -12.00 -26.15
C LYS A 359 -1.15 -11.04 -25.49
N LEU A 360 -0.85 -11.29 -24.22
CA LEU A 360 0.31 -10.74 -23.51
C LEU A 360 1.56 -11.58 -23.79
N LYS A 361 2.72 -10.93 -23.77
CA LYS A 361 4.03 -11.58 -23.86
C LYS A 361 4.24 -12.52 -22.68
N THR A 362 4.93 -13.62 -22.93
CA THR A 362 5.38 -14.58 -21.91
C THR A 362 6.76 -15.09 -22.26
N SER A 363 7.49 -15.61 -21.29
CA SER A 363 8.72 -16.37 -21.51
C SER A 363 8.49 -17.87 -21.26
N ILE A 364 9.46 -18.69 -21.62
CA ILE A 364 9.52 -20.09 -21.17
C ILE A 364 10.70 -20.22 -20.22
N SER A 365 10.47 -20.69 -19.01
CA SER A 365 11.50 -20.99 -18.02
C SER A 365 11.20 -22.34 -17.38
N SER A 366 12.19 -23.22 -17.31
CA SER A 366 12.02 -24.59 -16.79
C SER A 366 10.79 -25.32 -17.40
N ASN A 367 10.62 -25.23 -18.73
CA ASN A 367 9.49 -25.79 -19.48
C ASN A 367 8.09 -25.27 -19.09
N ARG A 368 8.01 -24.10 -18.45
CA ARG A 368 6.74 -23.45 -18.09
C ARG A 368 6.63 -22.05 -18.66
N GLN A 369 5.40 -21.68 -18.98
CA GLN A 369 5.06 -20.31 -19.38
C GLN A 369 5.16 -19.37 -18.18
N MET A 370 6.13 -18.48 -18.19
CA MET A 370 6.34 -17.48 -17.14
C MET A 370 6.11 -16.08 -17.69
N LEU A 371 6.15 -15.08 -16.82
CA LEU A 371 6.16 -13.67 -17.23
C LEU A 371 7.30 -13.39 -18.21
N PRO A 372 7.17 -12.36 -19.08
CA PRO A 372 8.27 -11.91 -19.90
C PRO A 372 9.45 -11.45 -19.02
N LEU A 373 10.66 -11.44 -19.58
CA LEU A 373 11.88 -11.03 -18.87
C LEU A 373 12.36 -9.67 -19.42
N LEU A 374 12.61 -8.70 -18.54
CA LEU A 374 13.31 -7.46 -18.89
C LEU A 374 14.81 -7.70 -19.14
N SER A 375 15.37 -8.64 -18.40
CA SER A 375 16.76 -9.11 -18.49
C SER A 375 16.84 -10.54 -17.96
N ALA A 376 18.02 -11.18 -18.05
CA ALA A 376 18.19 -12.62 -17.77
C ALA A 376 17.54 -13.12 -16.47
N ASN A 377 17.44 -12.29 -15.43
CA ASN A 377 16.86 -12.66 -14.13
C ASN A 377 15.91 -11.58 -13.58
N VAL A 378 15.13 -10.89 -14.42
CA VAL A 378 14.15 -9.89 -13.95
C VAL A 378 12.86 -10.06 -14.73
N PHE A 379 11.79 -10.46 -14.05
CA PHE A 379 10.47 -10.56 -14.65
C PHE A 379 9.88 -9.17 -14.92
N ASP A 380 9.08 -9.09 -15.98
CA ASP A 380 8.33 -7.91 -16.37
C ASP A 380 6.83 -8.13 -16.21
N ALA A 381 6.13 -7.15 -15.66
CA ALA A 381 4.68 -7.13 -15.51
C ALA A 381 4.16 -5.68 -15.55
N GLY A 382 2.84 -5.49 -15.38
CA GLY A 382 2.22 -4.16 -15.29
C GLY A 382 2.77 -3.31 -14.14
N ASP A 383 3.03 -3.95 -12.99
CA ASP A 383 3.67 -3.31 -11.83
C ASP A 383 5.15 -3.69 -11.66
N HIS A 384 5.96 -2.72 -11.24
CA HIS A 384 7.42 -2.85 -11.12
C HIS A 384 7.88 -3.71 -9.92
N ARG A 385 7.01 -3.94 -8.93
CA ARG A 385 7.31 -4.72 -7.71
C ARG A 385 7.09 -6.21 -7.91
N VAL A 386 6.79 -6.68 -9.11
CA VAL A 386 6.56 -8.10 -9.43
C VAL A 386 7.66 -9.06 -8.95
N ASN A 387 8.90 -8.59 -8.83
CA ASN A 387 10.05 -9.38 -8.36
C ASN A 387 10.29 -9.29 -6.85
N GLU A 388 9.47 -8.57 -6.09
CA GLU A 388 9.70 -8.30 -4.65
C GLU A 388 9.88 -9.60 -3.88
N GLN A 389 9.02 -10.59 -4.13
CA GLN A 389 9.14 -11.95 -3.60
C GLN A 389 8.48 -12.98 -4.54
N PRO A 390 8.85 -14.28 -4.45
CA PRO A 390 8.47 -15.30 -5.45
C PRO A 390 6.97 -15.60 -5.59
N LEU A 391 6.22 -15.63 -4.49
CA LEU A 391 4.77 -15.88 -4.48
C LEU A 391 3.99 -14.74 -5.18
N LEU A 392 4.47 -13.49 -5.09
CA LEU A 392 3.90 -12.36 -5.84
C LEU A 392 4.09 -12.54 -7.35
N THR A 393 5.31 -12.92 -7.78
CA THR A 393 5.58 -13.22 -9.19
C THR A 393 4.67 -14.34 -9.72
N ILE A 394 4.34 -15.33 -8.89
CA ILE A 394 3.40 -16.40 -9.21
C ILE A 394 1.99 -15.83 -9.47
N MET A 395 1.49 -14.94 -8.62
CA MET A 395 0.20 -14.28 -8.84
C MET A 395 0.17 -13.52 -10.16
N HIS A 396 1.18 -12.69 -10.45
CA HIS A 396 1.26 -11.99 -11.73
C HIS A 396 1.28 -12.97 -12.92
N THR A 397 2.02 -14.08 -12.80
CA THR A 397 2.07 -15.10 -13.85
C THR A 397 0.70 -15.75 -14.07
N LEU A 398 -0.05 -16.07 -13.01
CA LEU A 398 -1.40 -16.63 -13.11
C LEU A 398 -2.34 -15.72 -13.91
N TRP A 399 -2.36 -14.42 -13.60
CA TRP A 399 -3.27 -13.48 -14.26
C TRP A 399 -2.87 -13.17 -15.72
N VAL A 400 -1.58 -13.22 -16.06
CA VAL A 400 -1.14 -13.18 -17.46
C VAL A 400 -1.56 -14.44 -18.23
N ARG A 401 -1.47 -15.62 -17.60
CA ARG A 401 -1.96 -16.87 -18.19
C ARG A 401 -3.47 -16.82 -18.40
N GLU A 402 -4.22 -16.27 -17.44
CA GLU A 402 -5.68 -16.16 -17.54
C GLU A 402 -6.10 -15.24 -18.69
N HIS A 403 -5.46 -14.08 -18.83
CA HIS A 403 -5.66 -13.21 -20.01
C HIS A 403 -5.46 -13.98 -21.32
N ASN A 404 -4.34 -14.70 -21.45
CA ASN A 404 -4.02 -15.44 -22.67
C ASN A 404 -5.01 -16.59 -22.94
N ARG A 405 -5.53 -17.24 -21.89
CA ARG A 405 -6.57 -18.27 -21.97
C ARG A 405 -7.88 -17.68 -22.49
N ILE A 406 -8.32 -16.55 -21.94
CA ILE A 406 -9.53 -15.85 -22.38
C ILE A 406 -9.37 -15.40 -23.84
N ALA A 407 -8.22 -14.85 -24.20
CA ALA A 407 -7.93 -14.43 -25.58
C ALA A 407 -8.02 -15.59 -26.59
N ASP A 408 -7.47 -16.77 -26.28
CA ASP A 408 -7.62 -17.96 -27.14
C ASP A 408 -9.08 -18.45 -27.24
N ASN A 409 -9.82 -18.40 -26.13
CA ASN A 409 -11.24 -18.77 -26.13
C ASN A 409 -12.07 -17.78 -26.98
N LEU A 410 -11.80 -16.48 -26.85
CA LEU A 410 -12.44 -15.44 -27.66
C LEU A 410 -12.15 -15.63 -29.16
N TYR A 411 -10.90 -15.98 -29.51
CA TYR A 411 -10.52 -16.30 -30.88
C TYR A 411 -11.32 -17.50 -31.45
N THR A 412 -11.62 -18.48 -30.60
CA THR A 412 -12.39 -19.67 -31.00
C THR A 412 -13.87 -19.34 -31.24
N VAL A 413 -14.48 -18.51 -30.40
CA VAL A 413 -15.93 -18.20 -30.48
C VAL A 413 -16.27 -17.00 -31.36
N ALA A 414 -15.31 -16.10 -31.60
CA ALA A 414 -15.44 -14.93 -32.44
C ALA A 414 -14.23 -14.82 -33.38
N PRO A 415 -14.11 -15.71 -34.39
CA PRO A 415 -12.97 -15.72 -35.30
C PRO A 415 -12.90 -14.43 -36.15
N ASN A 416 -11.71 -14.16 -36.71
CA ASN A 416 -11.41 -13.05 -37.63
C ASN A 416 -11.55 -11.63 -37.06
N GLN A 417 -11.54 -11.46 -35.74
CA GLN A 417 -11.44 -10.14 -35.12
C GLN A 417 -9.99 -9.63 -35.07
N THR A 418 -9.82 -8.34 -34.79
CA THR A 418 -8.50 -7.70 -34.67
C THR A 418 -7.79 -8.08 -33.37
N ASP A 419 -6.46 -7.95 -33.34
CA ASP A 419 -5.67 -8.14 -32.10
C ASP A 419 -6.18 -7.25 -30.95
N GLU A 420 -6.52 -5.99 -31.26
CA GLU A 420 -7.09 -5.04 -30.31
C GLU A 420 -8.44 -5.49 -29.74
N PHE A 421 -9.30 -6.07 -30.58
CA PHE A 421 -10.57 -6.62 -30.13
C PHE A 421 -10.34 -7.68 -29.06
N TYR A 422 -9.48 -8.67 -29.31
CA TYR A 422 -9.25 -9.75 -28.35
C TYR A 422 -8.59 -9.25 -27.07
N TYR A 423 -7.58 -8.37 -27.19
CA TYR A 423 -6.88 -7.80 -26.05
C TYR A 423 -7.84 -7.05 -25.11
N GLN A 424 -8.65 -6.14 -25.64
CA GLN A 424 -9.55 -5.32 -24.82
C GLN A 424 -10.67 -6.14 -24.19
N HIS A 425 -11.22 -7.12 -24.91
CA HIS A 425 -12.25 -8.00 -24.34
C HIS A 425 -11.68 -8.94 -23.27
N ALA A 426 -10.50 -9.52 -23.49
CA ALA A 426 -9.82 -10.34 -22.49
C ALA A 426 -9.46 -9.51 -21.25
N ARG A 427 -8.90 -8.31 -21.44
CA ARG A 427 -8.64 -7.35 -20.34
C ARG A 427 -9.90 -7.03 -19.56
N ARG A 428 -11.00 -6.68 -20.24
CA ARG A 428 -12.27 -6.36 -19.59
C ARG A 428 -12.81 -7.52 -18.76
N ILE A 429 -12.69 -8.76 -19.24
CA ILE A 429 -13.11 -9.96 -18.50
C ILE A 429 -12.23 -10.17 -17.27
N VAL A 430 -10.90 -10.13 -17.40
CA VAL A 430 -9.97 -10.26 -16.27
C VAL A 430 -10.23 -9.21 -15.17
N ILE A 431 -10.54 -7.98 -15.56
CA ILE A 431 -10.89 -6.92 -14.60
C ILE A 431 -12.16 -7.29 -13.83
N ALA A 432 -13.18 -7.76 -14.54
CA ALA A 432 -14.44 -8.17 -13.92
C ALA A 432 -14.28 -9.36 -12.98
N GLU A 433 -13.46 -10.33 -13.39
CA GLU A 433 -13.04 -11.47 -12.62
C GLU A 433 -12.36 -11.08 -11.30
N MET A 434 -11.36 -10.18 -11.37
CA MET A 434 -10.70 -9.64 -10.18
C MET A 434 -11.68 -8.86 -9.31
N GLN A 435 -12.47 -7.95 -9.88
CA GLN A 435 -13.47 -7.18 -9.13
C GLN A 435 -14.48 -8.10 -8.42
N HIS A 436 -14.93 -9.18 -9.05
CA HIS A 436 -15.84 -10.12 -8.43
C HIS A 436 -15.20 -10.76 -7.19
N ILE A 437 -14.05 -11.43 -7.38
CA ILE A 437 -13.27 -12.06 -6.29
C ILE A 437 -13.08 -11.10 -5.11
N ILE A 438 -12.71 -9.85 -5.42
CA ILE A 438 -12.38 -8.86 -4.39
C ILE A 438 -13.57 -8.57 -3.49
N TYR A 439 -14.75 -8.35 -4.07
CA TYR A 439 -15.93 -7.95 -3.29
C TYR A 439 -16.71 -9.14 -2.72
N THR A 440 -16.64 -10.32 -3.32
CA THR A 440 -17.43 -11.50 -2.87
C THR A 440 -16.64 -12.50 -2.05
N GLU A 441 -15.31 -12.57 -2.19
CA GLU A 441 -14.48 -13.57 -1.51
C GLU A 441 -13.45 -12.93 -0.57
N TYR A 442 -12.73 -11.91 -1.04
CA TYR A 442 -11.66 -11.29 -0.24
C TYR A 442 -12.21 -10.33 0.82
N LEU A 443 -13.00 -9.33 0.42
CA LEU A 443 -13.46 -8.27 1.32
C LEU A 443 -14.24 -8.82 2.54
N PRO A 444 -15.17 -9.78 2.40
CA PRO A 444 -15.87 -10.37 3.55
C PRO A 444 -14.95 -11.03 4.58
N VAL A 445 -13.83 -11.64 4.15
CA VAL A 445 -12.83 -12.21 5.06
C VAL A 445 -12.09 -11.10 5.81
N ILE A 446 -11.79 -9.99 5.13
CA ILE A 446 -10.98 -8.92 5.70
C ILE A 446 -11.74 -8.06 6.70
N ILE A 447 -12.95 -7.61 6.36
CA ILE A 447 -13.73 -6.66 7.18
C ILE A 447 -14.96 -7.27 7.85
N GLY A 448 -15.17 -8.57 7.67
CA GLY A 448 -16.35 -9.28 8.15
C GLY A 448 -17.51 -9.25 7.14
N PRO A 449 -18.37 -10.29 7.15
CA PRO A 449 -19.44 -10.45 6.16
C PRO A 449 -20.48 -9.33 6.23
N ASP A 450 -20.84 -8.86 7.42
CA ASP A 450 -21.91 -7.86 7.61
C ASP A 450 -21.52 -6.51 7.02
N LEU A 451 -20.28 -6.05 7.26
CA LEU A 451 -19.80 -4.78 6.73
C LEU A 451 -19.54 -4.88 5.21
N ALA A 452 -19.03 -6.02 4.73
CA ALA A 452 -18.86 -6.25 3.29
C ALA A 452 -20.21 -6.29 2.54
N ALA A 453 -21.26 -6.86 3.15
CA ALA A 453 -22.61 -6.84 2.59
C ALA A 453 -23.15 -5.41 2.47
N GLN A 454 -22.90 -4.55 3.46
CA GLN A 454 -23.29 -3.14 3.41
C GLN A 454 -22.53 -2.36 2.34
N VAL A 455 -21.22 -2.59 2.17
CA VAL A 455 -20.43 -2.07 1.03
C VAL A 455 -21.04 -2.51 -0.30
N MET A 456 -21.60 -3.73 -0.35
CA MET A 456 -22.24 -4.30 -1.54
C MET A 456 -23.74 -3.96 -1.70
N SER A 457 -24.35 -3.22 -0.77
CA SER A 457 -25.77 -2.85 -0.81
C SER A 457 -26.13 -2.08 -2.09
N SER A 458 -27.32 -2.34 -2.65
CA SER A 458 -27.87 -1.60 -3.78
C SER A 458 -28.28 -0.16 -3.44
N GLU A 459 -28.35 0.18 -2.15
CA GLU A 459 -28.60 1.55 -1.68
C GLU A 459 -27.52 2.52 -2.18
N TYR A 460 -26.27 2.07 -2.22
CA TYR A 460 -25.13 2.86 -2.66
C TYR A 460 -24.77 2.59 -4.12
N GLY A 461 -25.66 2.97 -5.04
CA GLY A 461 -25.46 2.87 -6.48
C GLY A 461 -24.35 3.78 -7.04
N TYR A 462 -24.27 3.88 -8.37
CA TYR A 462 -23.26 4.71 -9.03
C TYR A 462 -23.36 6.19 -8.60
N TYR A 463 -22.20 6.79 -8.33
CA TYR A 463 -22.02 8.17 -7.90
C TYR A 463 -20.85 8.80 -8.65
N SER A 464 -21.07 9.94 -9.33
CA SER A 464 -20.02 10.66 -10.08
C SER A 464 -19.10 11.47 -9.14
N GLY A 465 -18.32 10.76 -8.33
CA GLY A 465 -17.41 11.35 -7.33
C GLY A 465 -15.94 11.14 -7.63
N ASN A 466 -15.09 11.69 -6.76
CA ASN A 466 -13.64 11.48 -6.80
C ASN A 466 -13.29 10.04 -6.34
N PRO A 467 -12.72 9.19 -7.21
CA PRO A 467 -12.38 7.80 -6.90
C PRO A 467 -11.05 7.64 -6.18
N ALA A 468 -10.30 8.73 -5.99
CA ALA A 468 -8.92 8.68 -5.52
C ALA A 468 -8.80 7.85 -4.23
N ILE A 469 -7.80 6.96 -4.24
CA ILE A 469 -7.41 6.16 -3.07
C ILE A 469 -7.13 7.10 -1.89
N PHE A 470 -7.61 6.72 -0.71
CA PHE A 470 -7.38 7.46 0.52
C PHE A 470 -5.97 7.20 1.05
N THR A 471 -5.32 8.27 1.50
CA THR A 471 -3.98 8.23 2.10
C THR A 471 -3.96 7.30 3.32
N GLU A 472 -5.03 7.34 4.13
CA GLU A 472 -5.15 6.51 5.33
C GLU A 472 -5.34 5.02 4.99
N PHE A 473 -5.94 4.72 3.83
CA PHE A 473 -6.00 3.36 3.29
C PHE A 473 -4.63 2.91 2.78
N SER A 474 -4.00 3.66 1.86
CA SER A 474 -2.75 3.26 1.21
C SER A 474 -1.54 3.18 2.13
N THR A 475 -1.51 4.03 3.16
CA THR A 475 -0.31 4.26 3.98
C THR A 475 -0.41 3.61 5.36
N ALA A 476 -1.62 3.34 5.86
CA ALA A 476 -1.82 2.61 7.11
C ALA A 476 -2.63 1.33 6.93
N ALA A 477 -3.95 1.43 6.66
CA ALA A 477 -4.84 0.27 6.79
C ALA A 477 -4.44 -0.89 5.87
N TYR A 478 -4.10 -0.61 4.60
CA TYR A 478 -3.79 -1.68 3.65
C TYR A 478 -2.40 -2.30 3.87
N ARG A 479 -1.60 -1.75 4.79
CA ARG A 479 -0.33 -2.34 5.25
C ARG A 479 -0.53 -3.40 6.34
N MET A 480 -1.78 -3.68 6.74
CA MET A 480 -2.14 -4.77 7.66
C MET A 480 -1.57 -6.13 7.22
N GLY A 481 -1.48 -6.36 5.90
CA GLY A 481 -1.03 -7.64 5.33
C GLY A 481 0.42 -7.97 5.69
N HIS A 482 1.22 -6.98 6.12
CA HIS A 482 2.57 -7.22 6.65
C HIS A 482 2.56 -8.06 7.93
N SER A 483 1.51 -7.97 8.74
CA SER A 483 1.37 -8.81 9.96
C SER A 483 1.06 -10.27 9.58
N GLN A 484 0.33 -10.48 8.49
CA GLN A 484 -0.01 -11.81 7.97
C GLN A 484 1.17 -12.59 7.36
N VAL A 485 2.34 -11.96 7.21
CA VAL A 485 3.52 -12.53 6.56
C VAL A 485 4.18 -13.60 7.45
N ARG A 486 4.57 -14.72 6.85
CA ARG A 486 5.33 -15.77 7.52
C ARG A 486 6.83 -15.64 7.27
N SER A 487 7.63 -15.96 8.28
CA SER A 487 9.09 -16.14 8.16
C SER A 487 9.45 -17.30 7.23
N PHE A 488 8.96 -18.51 7.53
CA PHE A 488 9.21 -19.71 6.73
C PHE A 488 8.03 -20.03 5.81
N ILE A 489 8.28 -19.98 4.51
CA ILE A 489 7.31 -20.26 3.46
C ILE A 489 7.36 -21.76 3.13
N ARG A 490 6.36 -22.50 3.65
CA ARG A 490 6.19 -23.94 3.41
C ARG A 490 5.51 -24.18 2.07
N LEU A 491 6.12 -25.03 1.24
CA LEU A 491 5.58 -25.46 -0.04
C LEU A 491 5.29 -26.95 -0.03
N PHE A 492 4.44 -27.44 -0.94
CA PHE A 492 4.05 -28.84 -0.97
C PHE A 492 4.20 -29.45 -2.36
N ASP A 493 4.81 -30.63 -2.45
CA ASP A 493 4.92 -31.38 -3.70
C ASP A 493 3.55 -31.96 -4.13
N ARG A 494 3.50 -32.61 -5.30
CA ARG A 494 2.28 -33.25 -5.82
C ARG A 494 1.70 -34.33 -4.89
N SER A 495 2.52 -34.94 -4.04
CA SER A 495 2.08 -35.96 -3.07
C SER A 495 1.59 -35.35 -1.75
N GLY A 496 1.63 -34.03 -1.60
CA GLY A 496 1.26 -33.33 -0.37
C GLY A 496 2.36 -33.34 0.70
N ARG A 497 3.58 -33.77 0.36
CA ARG A 497 4.72 -33.70 1.28
C ARG A 497 5.37 -32.32 1.19
N VAL A 498 6.01 -31.89 2.27
CA VAL A 498 6.76 -30.63 2.28
C VAL A 498 7.81 -30.66 1.17
N SER A 499 7.75 -29.70 0.26
CA SER A 499 8.70 -29.56 -0.84
C SER A 499 10.04 -29.08 -0.31
N LYS A 500 11.12 -29.66 -0.85
CA LYS A 500 12.51 -29.27 -0.56
C LYS A 500 12.83 -27.82 -0.94
N ASP A 501 11.94 -27.18 -1.70
CA ASP A 501 12.06 -25.80 -2.15
C ASP A 501 11.40 -24.78 -1.22
N SER A 502 10.85 -25.22 -0.09
CA SER A 502 10.43 -24.35 1.02
C SER A 502 11.60 -23.47 1.50
N TYR A 503 11.32 -22.24 1.95
CA TYR A 503 12.37 -21.23 2.14
C TYR A 503 12.06 -20.21 3.23
N PHE A 504 13.11 -19.56 3.77
CA PHE A 504 12.98 -18.33 4.56
C PHE A 504 12.79 -17.12 3.65
N LEU A 505 11.82 -16.27 3.98
CA LEU A 505 11.44 -15.13 3.17
C LEU A 505 12.60 -14.14 3.01
N SER A 506 13.36 -13.90 4.07
CA SER A 506 14.50 -12.99 4.12
C SER A 506 15.59 -13.26 3.07
N ASP A 507 15.70 -14.50 2.60
CA ASP A 507 16.71 -14.93 1.61
C ASP A 507 16.17 -14.96 0.16
N SER A 508 14.89 -14.59 -0.01
CA SER A 508 14.15 -14.75 -1.26
C SER A 508 13.64 -13.44 -1.86
N PHE A 509 13.79 -12.32 -1.15
CA PHE A 509 13.47 -11.00 -1.68
C PHE A 509 14.29 -10.69 -2.94
N MET A 510 13.64 -10.14 -3.97
CA MET A 510 14.27 -9.75 -5.25
C MET A 510 15.08 -10.89 -5.92
N ASN A 511 14.70 -12.15 -5.66
CA ASN A 511 15.43 -13.33 -6.09
C ASN A 511 14.54 -14.28 -6.90
N PRO A 512 14.52 -14.17 -8.25
CA PRO A 512 13.68 -15.02 -9.08
C PRO A 512 14.29 -16.40 -9.36
N SER A 513 15.48 -16.72 -8.83
CA SER A 513 16.21 -17.94 -9.21
C SER A 513 15.36 -19.21 -9.07
N ARG A 514 14.53 -19.33 -8.03
CA ARG A 514 13.66 -20.51 -7.83
C ARG A 514 12.64 -20.69 -8.96
N LEU A 515 12.06 -19.59 -9.44
CA LEU A 515 11.10 -19.58 -10.53
C LEU A 515 11.74 -19.87 -11.88
N LEU A 516 13.02 -19.52 -12.04
CA LEU A 516 13.74 -19.70 -13.30
C LEU A 516 14.34 -21.11 -13.44
N THR A 517 14.82 -21.70 -12.34
CA THR A 517 15.61 -22.95 -12.38
C THR A 517 14.86 -24.19 -11.93
N ASN A 518 13.70 -24.07 -11.29
CA ASN A 518 12.96 -25.21 -10.76
C ASN A 518 11.59 -25.39 -11.41
N VAL A 519 11.44 -26.49 -12.16
CA VAL A 519 10.21 -26.88 -12.88
C VAL A 519 8.99 -27.13 -11.98
N ASN A 520 9.20 -27.49 -10.71
CA ASN A 520 8.11 -27.82 -9.78
C ASN A 520 7.73 -26.64 -8.88
N PHE A 521 8.62 -25.65 -8.72
CA PHE A 521 8.45 -24.56 -7.74
C PHE A 521 7.12 -23.84 -7.89
N PHE A 522 6.70 -23.54 -9.13
CA PHE A 522 5.45 -22.84 -9.40
C PHE A 522 4.23 -23.58 -8.81
N ASP A 523 4.09 -24.87 -9.11
CA ASP A 523 2.95 -25.66 -8.63
C ASP A 523 3.05 -25.90 -7.13
N ASP A 524 4.26 -26.18 -6.61
CA ASP A 524 4.47 -26.42 -5.19
C ASP A 524 4.17 -25.19 -4.34
N ALA A 525 4.47 -24.00 -4.89
CA ALA A 525 4.15 -22.71 -4.30
C ALA A 525 2.65 -22.43 -4.28
N LEU A 526 1.94 -22.72 -5.38
CA LEU A 526 0.47 -22.62 -5.40
C LEU A 526 -0.17 -23.55 -4.36
N ARG A 527 0.33 -24.78 -4.20
CA ARG A 527 -0.13 -25.68 -3.14
C ARG A 527 0.13 -25.11 -1.74
N GLY A 528 1.29 -24.48 -1.55
CA GLY A 528 1.63 -23.76 -0.32
C GLY A 528 0.63 -22.64 -0.02
N LEU A 529 0.35 -21.78 -1.00
CA LEU A 529 -0.62 -20.68 -0.87
C LEU A 529 -2.01 -21.17 -0.43
N LEU A 530 -2.45 -22.33 -0.94
CA LEU A 530 -3.76 -22.91 -0.65
C LEU A 530 -3.86 -23.70 0.67
N GLN A 531 -2.73 -24.14 1.25
CA GLN A 531 -2.72 -25.04 2.40
C GLN A 531 -2.15 -24.41 3.67
N VAL A 532 -1.19 -23.49 3.53
CA VAL A 532 -0.55 -22.85 4.67
C VAL A 532 -1.46 -21.74 5.19
N PRO A 533 -1.74 -21.65 6.50
CA PRO A 533 -2.47 -20.51 7.04
C PRO A 533 -1.64 -19.24 6.99
N ALA A 534 -2.27 -18.08 6.83
CA ALA A 534 -1.61 -16.79 7.07
C ALA A 534 -1.32 -16.61 8.58
N GLN A 535 -0.45 -15.66 8.95
CA GLN A 535 -0.45 -15.17 10.34
C GLN A 535 -1.70 -14.30 10.59
N ALA A 536 -2.09 -14.14 11.85
CA ALA A 536 -3.11 -13.19 12.26
C ALA A 536 -2.66 -11.75 11.97
N VAL A 537 -3.62 -10.81 11.94
CA VAL A 537 -3.31 -9.38 11.98
C VAL A 537 -3.22 -8.95 13.43
N ASP A 538 -2.00 -8.83 13.94
CA ASP A 538 -1.69 -8.40 15.29
C ASP A 538 -0.29 -7.75 15.36
N ASN A 539 0.20 -7.50 16.58
CA ASN A 539 1.53 -6.93 16.81
C ASN A 539 2.68 -7.94 16.68
N CYS A 540 2.44 -9.14 16.14
CA CYS A 540 3.41 -10.22 16.05
C CYS A 540 3.85 -10.40 14.60
N PHE A 541 5.10 -10.02 14.33
CA PHE A 541 5.64 -9.91 12.98
C PHE A 541 6.90 -10.77 12.83
N ALA A 542 7.09 -11.34 11.65
CA ALA A 542 8.28 -12.11 11.34
C ALA A 542 9.55 -11.23 11.32
N ASP A 543 10.64 -11.73 11.90
CA ASP A 543 11.96 -11.07 11.85
C ASP A 543 12.43 -10.77 10.42
N ASP A 544 12.02 -11.60 9.46
CA ASP A 544 12.25 -11.45 8.02
C ASP A 544 11.89 -10.05 7.50
N ILE A 545 10.92 -9.38 8.14
CA ILE A 545 10.48 -8.02 7.79
C ILE A 545 10.74 -6.98 8.87
N THR A 546 10.95 -7.33 10.14
CA THR A 546 11.22 -6.35 11.22
C THR A 546 12.71 -6.04 11.40
N SER A 547 13.61 -6.88 10.87
CA SER A 547 15.06 -6.65 10.97
C SER A 547 15.87 -7.14 9.77
N GLN A 548 15.27 -7.91 8.88
CA GLN A 548 15.96 -8.60 7.78
C GLN A 548 15.44 -8.19 6.38
N LEU A 549 14.55 -7.21 6.30
CA LEU A 549 13.93 -6.78 5.04
C LEU A 549 15.02 -6.30 4.07
N PHE A 550 15.08 -6.91 2.89
CA PHE A 550 16.07 -6.63 1.84
C PHE A 550 17.53 -6.63 2.31
N LYS A 551 17.85 -7.42 3.36
CA LYS A 551 19.23 -7.55 3.84
C LYS A 551 20.14 -7.99 2.68
N PRO A 552 21.36 -7.41 2.55
CA PRO A 552 22.31 -7.90 1.57
C PRO A 552 22.65 -9.37 1.82
N ASN A 553 22.95 -10.11 0.75
CA ASN A 553 23.32 -11.52 0.87
C ASN A 553 24.49 -11.70 1.86
N GLY A 554 24.35 -12.63 2.80
CA GLY A 554 25.35 -12.91 3.83
C GLY A 554 25.36 -11.94 5.02
N GLN A 555 24.58 -10.85 4.98
CA GLN A 555 24.38 -9.98 6.13
C GLN A 555 23.20 -10.46 6.99
N ARG A 556 23.20 -10.06 8.26
CA ARG A 556 22.14 -10.38 9.24
C ARG A 556 21.06 -9.31 9.34
N LEU A 557 21.39 -8.06 9.01
CA LEU A 557 20.51 -6.92 9.22
C LEU A 557 20.13 -6.29 7.88
N GLY A 558 18.87 -5.89 7.79
CA GLY A 558 18.28 -5.12 6.71
C GLY A 558 17.43 -3.99 7.28
N PHE A 559 16.40 -3.60 6.54
CA PHE A 559 15.39 -2.66 7.02
C PHE A 559 14.44 -3.29 8.04
N ASP A 560 13.77 -2.42 8.81
CA ASP A 560 12.59 -2.73 9.62
C ASP A 560 11.36 -2.16 8.89
N LEU A 561 10.54 -3.04 8.31
CA LEU A 561 9.34 -2.67 7.57
C LEU A 561 8.32 -1.93 8.43
N ILE A 562 8.25 -2.23 9.73
CA ILE A 562 7.29 -1.62 10.65
C ILE A 562 7.71 -0.21 10.99
N ALA A 563 9.00 0.00 11.26
CA ALA A 563 9.57 1.33 11.37
C ALA A 563 9.38 2.15 10.08
N LEU A 564 9.56 1.53 8.90
CA LEU A 564 9.28 2.18 7.62
C LEU A 564 7.80 2.57 7.46
N ASN A 565 6.85 1.73 7.87
CA ASN A 565 5.41 2.04 7.80
C ASN A 565 5.04 3.21 8.73
N ILE A 566 5.54 3.20 9.97
CA ILE A 566 5.31 4.29 10.93
C ILE A 566 5.91 5.60 10.40
N GLN A 567 7.16 5.56 9.94
CA GLN A 567 7.82 6.75 9.39
C GLN A 567 7.12 7.27 8.13
N ARG A 568 6.64 6.37 7.25
CA ARG A 568 5.85 6.73 6.06
C ARG A 568 4.51 7.34 6.44
N GLY A 569 3.86 6.86 7.48
CA GLY A 569 2.64 7.48 8.03
C GLY A 569 2.86 8.92 8.47
N ARG A 570 4.00 9.19 9.13
CA ARG A 570 4.38 10.57 9.53
C ARG A 570 4.75 11.44 8.34
N ASP A 571 5.50 10.90 7.37
CA ASP A 571 5.83 11.56 6.09
C ASP A 571 4.56 11.98 5.34
N HIS A 572 3.54 11.12 5.34
CA HIS A 572 2.26 11.32 4.65
C HIS A 572 1.26 12.16 5.44
N GLY A 573 1.62 12.60 6.65
CA GLY A 573 0.74 13.37 7.52
C GLY A 573 -0.54 12.62 7.85
N LEU A 574 -0.44 11.34 8.22
CA LEU A 574 -1.58 10.60 8.75
C LEU A 574 -2.01 11.20 10.11
N PRO A 575 -3.32 11.27 10.39
CA PRO A 575 -3.80 11.70 11.69
C PRO A 575 -3.38 10.69 12.78
N PRO A 576 -3.34 11.10 14.06
CA PRO A 576 -3.19 10.16 15.17
C PRO A 576 -4.25 9.06 15.15
N TYR A 577 -3.90 7.88 15.64
CA TYR A 577 -4.79 6.73 15.73
C TYR A 577 -6.12 7.08 16.39
N VAL A 578 -6.10 7.74 17.55
CA VAL A 578 -7.32 8.10 18.30
C VAL A 578 -8.21 9.11 17.57
N SER A 579 -7.65 9.95 16.69
CA SER A 579 -8.42 10.89 15.88
C SER A 579 -9.15 10.15 14.76
N MET A 580 -8.49 9.18 14.12
CA MET A 580 -9.12 8.33 13.12
C MET A 580 -10.16 7.40 13.76
N LEU A 581 -9.85 6.80 14.91
CA LEU A 581 -10.80 6.03 15.70
C LEU A 581 -12.02 6.88 16.05
N TYR A 582 -11.84 8.14 16.47
CA TYR A 582 -12.98 9.01 16.75
C TYR A 582 -13.77 9.36 15.47
N TYR A 583 -13.10 9.55 14.34
CA TYR A 583 -13.77 9.79 13.06
C TYR A 583 -14.65 8.60 12.62
N LEU A 584 -14.11 7.37 12.70
CA LEU A 584 -14.77 6.17 12.23
C LEU A 584 -15.69 5.54 13.28
N ALA A 585 -15.20 5.40 14.51
CA ALA A 585 -15.76 4.48 15.51
C ALA A 585 -16.49 5.16 16.68
N SER A 586 -16.52 6.49 16.77
CA SER A 586 -17.35 7.20 17.78
C SER A 586 -18.83 6.81 17.70
N ASN A 587 -19.30 6.36 16.52
CA ASN A 587 -20.63 5.78 16.31
C ASN A 587 -20.65 4.25 16.19
N PHE A 588 -19.50 3.58 16.03
CA PHE A 588 -19.42 2.12 15.91
C PHE A 588 -19.65 1.43 17.25
N LEU A 589 -19.09 1.98 18.34
CA LEU A 589 -19.11 1.37 19.67
C LEU A 589 -19.88 2.15 20.73
N LEU A 590 -20.53 3.27 20.37
CA LEU A 590 -21.06 4.26 21.33
C LEU A 590 -19.99 4.71 22.34
N GLN A 591 -18.72 4.75 21.92
CA GLN A 591 -17.59 5.07 22.79
C GLN A 591 -17.13 6.51 22.57
N THR A 592 -16.85 7.20 23.68
CA THR A 592 -16.20 8.50 23.67
C THR A 592 -14.75 8.36 23.18
N GLN A 593 -14.20 9.45 22.65
CA GLN A 593 -12.80 9.48 22.24
C GLN A 593 -11.90 9.06 23.41
N PRO A 594 -10.94 8.13 23.21
CA PRO A 594 -9.99 7.77 24.25
C PRO A 594 -9.16 9.00 24.65
N THR A 595 -9.14 9.32 25.95
CA THR A 595 -8.41 10.47 26.48
C THR A 595 -7.14 10.07 27.23
N ASN A 596 -6.96 8.78 27.50
CA ASN A 596 -5.78 8.18 28.10
C ASN A 596 -5.60 6.74 27.55
N PHE A 597 -4.48 6.11 27.89
CA PHE A 597 -4.16 4.76 27.42
C PHE A 597 -5.11 3.68 27.96
N ASP A 598 -5.64 3.79 29.19
CA ASP A 598 -6.54 2.77 29.75
C ASP A 598 -7.85 2.68 28.95
N HIS A 599 -8.29 3.78 28.35
CA HIS A 599 -9.44 3.79 27.45
C HIS A 599 -9.21 3.01 26.14
N LEU A 600 -7.99 2.49 25.88
CA LEU A 600 -7.70 1.60 24.76
C LEU A 600 -7.90 0.12 25.08
N VAL A 601 -7.86 -0.28 26.36
CA VAL A 601 -7.93 -1.71 26.78
C VAL A 601 -9.16 -2.47 26.27
N PRO A 602 -10.35 -1.87 26.14
CA PRO A 602 -11.50 -2.58 25.55
C PRO A 602 -11.23 -3.10 24.13
N ARG A 603 -10.41 -2.38 23.34
CA ARG A 603 -10.19 -2.65 21.92
C ARG A 603 -8.78 -3.09 21.55
N ILE A 604 -7.80 -2.93 22.43
CA ILE A 604 -6.40 -3.33 22.24
C ILE A 604 -5.99 -4.20 23.45
N PRO A 605 -5.24 -5.31 23.26
CA PRO A 605 -4.74 -6.11 24.38
C PRO A 605 -3.99 -5.28 25.42
N ALA A 606 -4.18 -5.56 26.71
CA ALA A 606 -3.69 -4.71 27.81
C ALA A 606 -2.16 -4.57 27.80
N GLU A 607 -1.46 -5.62 27.37
CA GLU A 607 -0.01 -5.68 27.27
C GLU A 607 0.50 -4.79 26.14
N ILE A 608 -0.21 -4.76 25.01
CA ILE A 608 0.08 -3.84 23.91
C ILE A 608 -0.22 -2.39 24.33
N VAL A 609 -1.30 -2.13 25.07
CA VAL A 609 -1.57 -0.80 25.65
C VAL A 609 -0.44 -0.37 26.58
N ALA A 610 0.11 -1.28 27.39
CA ALA A 610 1.25 -1.00 28.25
C ALA A 610 2.52 -0.69 27.43
N SER A 611 2.80 -1.43 26.36
CA SER A 611 3.89 -1.13 25.42
C SER A 611 3.73 0.25 24.77
N LEU A 612 2.53 0.59 24.28
CA LEU A 612 2.24 1.91 23.71
C LEU A 612 2.47 3.03 24.73
N ARG A 613 1.98 2.85 25.97
CA ARG A 613 2.19 3.79 27.08
C ARG A 613 3.67 3.98 27.41
N SER A 614 4.50 2.94 27.23
CA SER A 614 5.92 3.00 27.54
C SER A 614 6.74 3.88 26.58
N VAL A 615 6.22 4.14 25.37
CA VAL A 615 6.95 4.88 24.31
C VAL A 615 6.31 6.19 23.88
N TYR A 616 4.99 6.36 24.04
CA TYR A 616 4.29 7.58 23.63
C TYR A 616 3.99 8.53 24.81
N GLU A 617 4.15 9.83 24.54
CA GLU A 617 3.81 10.99 25.40
C GLU A 617 2.40 10.86 26.02
N THR A 618 1.46 10.66 25.10
CA THR A 618 0.03 10.65 25.34
C THR A 618 -0.66 9.77 24.31
N VAL A 619 -1.90 9.36 24.58
CA VAL A 619 -2.71 8.54 23.66
C VAL A 619 -2.93 9.24 22.31
N TYR A 620 -2.90 10.57 22.29
CA TYR A 620 -3.01 11.40 21.09
C TYR A 620 -1.77 11.38 20.19
N ASP A 621 -0.71 10.70 20.61
CA ASP A 621 0.53 10.59 19.85
C ASP A 621 0.65 9.26 19.08
N VAL A 622 -0.22 8.28 19.33
CA VAL A 622 -0.12 6.95 18.72
C VAL A 622 -0.28 7.05 17.20
N ASP A 623 0.67 6.49 16.46
CA ASP A 623 0.63 6.45 14.99
C ASP A 623 -0.51 5.55 14.49
N LEU A 624 -1.24 5.98 13.45
CA LEU A 624 -2.41 5.26 12.92
C LEU A 624 -2.10 3.79 12.57
N TYR A 625 -0.94 3.52 11.96
CA TYR A 625 -0.57 2.16 11.55
C TYR A 625 -0.48 1.21 12.75
N ILE A 626 0.36 1.54 13.74
CA ILE A 626 0.61 0.64 14.87
C ILE A 626 -0.61 0.54 15.81
N GLY A 627 -1.37 1.64 15.94
CA GLY A 627 -2.60 1.63 16.73
C GLY A 627 -3.72 0.80 16.07
N GLY A 628 -3.86 0.88 14.74
CA GLY A 628 -4.88 0.12 14.02
C GLY A 628 -4.58 -1.37 13.90
N VAL A 629 -3.31 -1.76 13.73
CA VAL A 629 -2.90 -3.18 13.76
C VAL A 629 -3.11 -3.81 15.15
N ALA A 630 -3.00 -3.01 16.21
CA ALA A 630 -3.16 -3.47 17.59
C ALA A 630 -4.63 -3.73 17.99
N GLU A 631 -5.59 -3.33 17.15
CA GLU A 631 -7.00 -3.55 17.45
C GLU A 631 -7.38 -5.01 17.37
N LYS A 632 -8.19 -5.43 18.34
CA LYS A 632 -8.95 -6.66 18.32
C LYS A 632 -9.82 -6.73 17.04
N PRO A 633 -9.78 -7.84 16.28
CA PRO A 633 -10.59 -7.99 15.08
C PRO A 633 -12.10 -7.92 15.35
N LEU A 634 -12.87 -7.50 14.33
CA LEU A 634 -14.32 -7.67 14.32
C LEU A 634 -14.69 -9.16 14.25
N PRO A 635 -15.91 -9.55 14.68
CA PRO A 635 -16.38 -10.91 14.53
C PRO A 635 -16.28 -11.40 13.08
N ASN A 636 -15.66 -12.57 12.89
CA ASN A 636 -15.44 -13.19 11.58
C ASN A 636 -14.68 -12.29 10.58
N ALA A 637 -13.77 -11.44 11.07
CA ALA A 637 -12.92 -10.56 10.26
C ALA A 637 -11.45 -10.69 10.65
N GLU A 638 -10.56 -10.25 9.76
CA GLU A 638 -9.14 -10.08 10.09
C GLU A 638 -8.84 -8.73 10.75
N LEU A 639 -9.71 -7.72 10.56
CA LEU A 639 -9.44 -6.34 10.96
C LEU A 639 -10.28 -5.86 12.13
N GLY A 640 -9.67 -5.03 12.97
CA GLY A 640 -10.37 -4.25 13.97
C GLY A 640 -11.20 -3.10 13.38
N PRO A 641 -12.06 -2.46 14.20
CA PRO A 641 -13.03 -1.46 13.76
C PRO A 641 -12.47 -0.33 12.90
N THR A 642 -11.29 0.22 13.25
CA THR A 642 -10.70 1.37 12.58
C THR A 642 -10.28 0.99 11.17
N PHE A 643 -9.49 -0.08 11.01
CA PHE A 643 -9.06 -0.49 9.68
C PHE A 643 -10.22 -1.07 8.85
N ALA A 644 -11.15 -1.81 9.46
CA ALA A 644 -12.36 -2.28 8.78
C ALA A 644 -13.19 -1.11 8.23
N GLY A 645 -13.36 -0.02 8.99
CA GLY A 645 -14.04 1.19 8.53
C GLY A 645 -13.33 1.90 7.37
N ILE A 646 -12.00 2.01 7.41
CA ILE A 646 -11.20 2.59 6.30
C ILE A 646 -11.37 1.75 5.04
N PHE A 647 -11.28 0.42 5.15
CA PHE A 647 -11.50 -0.49 4.02
C PHE A 647 -12.92 -0.35 3.47
N ALA A 648 -13.94 -0.35 4.34
CA ALA A 648 -15.32 -0.27 3.90
C ALA A 648 -15.60 1.02 3.11
N LEU A 649 -15.10 2.17 3.59
CA LEU A 649 -15.20 3.43 2.85
C LEU A 649 -14.41 3.41 1.54
N GLN A 650 -13.19 2.88 1.53
CA GLN A 650 -12.37 2.80 0.31
C GLN A 650 -13.04 1.95 -0.77
N PHE A 651 -13.46 0.74 -0.44
CA PHE A 651 -14.08 -0.19 -1.38
C PHE A 651 -15.49 0.27 -1.78
N LEU A 652 -16.25 0.91 -0.88
CA LEU A 652 -17.49 1.56 -1.27
C LEU A 652 -17.22 2.65 -2.31
N ASN A 653 -16.22 3.52 -2.08
CA ASN A 653 -15.90 4.62 -2.98
C ASN A 653 -15.45 4.11 -4.36
N LEU A 654 -14.54 3.13 -4.39
CA LEU A 654 -14.08 2.49 -5.63
C LEU A 654 -15.23 1.88 -6.43
N ARG A 655 -16.14 1.16 -5.76
CA ARG A 655 -17.31 0.57 -6.40
C ARG A 655 -18.23 1.63 -6.99
N ARG A 656 -18.67 2.59 -6.17
CA ARG A 656 -19.72 3.54 -6.56
C ARG A 656 -19.25 4.56 -7.60
N THR A 657 -17.97 4.90 -7.62
CA THR A 657 -17.42 5.88 -8.56
C THR A 657 -16.97 5.28 -9.89
N ASP A 658 -16.96 3.96 -10.02
CA ASP A 658 -16.49 3.27 -11.21
C ASP A 658 -17.63 2.98 -12.20
N ARG A 659 -17.70 3.75 -13.30
CA ARG A 659 -18.70 3.58 -14.38
C ARG A 659 -18.63 2.19 -15.03
N PHE A 660 -17.48 1.55 -14.97
CA PHE A 660 -17.18 0.26 -15.56
C PHE A 660 -17.19 -0.89 -14.54
N PHE A 661 -17.67 -0.66 -13.31
CA PHE A 661 -17.75 -1.70 -12.29
C PHE A 661 -18.59 -2.88 -12.80
N TYR A 662 -18.09 -4.11 -12.57
CA TYR A 662 -18.51 -5.29 -13.33
C TYR A 662 -20.01 -5.62 -13.28
N ASN A 663 -20.70 -5.29 -12.18
CA ASN A 663 -22.12 -5.58 -11.99
C ASN A 663 -23.05 -4.38 -12.22
N TYR A 664 -22.50 -3.21 -12.56
CA TYR A 664 -23.29 -2.07 -12.98
C TYR A 664 -23.73 -2.22 -14.43
N ASN A 665 -24.74 -1.44 -14.80
CA ASN A 665 -24.99 -1.12 -16.20
C ASN A 665 -25.32 -2.36 -17.06
N VAL A 666 -25.99 -3.37 -16.50
CA VAL A 666 -26.33 -4.66 -17.15
C VAL A 666 -27.04 -4.51 -18.50
N ASN A 667 -27.67 -3.35 -18.74
CA ASN A 667 -28.38 -2.98 -19.98
C ASN A 667 -27.71 -1.84 -20.79
N GLN A 668 -26.50 -1.40 -20.42
CA GLN A 668 -25.74 -0.35 -21.08
C GLN A 668 -24.48 -0.94 -21.74
N PRO A 669 -23.87 -0.25 -22.74
CA PRO A 669 -22.66 -0.74 -23.43
C PRO A 669 -21.49 -1.10 -22.50
N THR A 670 -21.40 -0.43 -21.35
CA THR A 670 -20.32 -0.56 -20.34
C THR A 670 -20.50 -1.74 -19.39
N GLY A 671 -21.71 -2.28 -19.21
CA GLY A 671 -21.95 -3.43 -18.33
C GLY A 671 -21.90 -4.78 -19.03
N PHE A 672 -21.81 -5.85 -18.23
CA PHE A 672 -21.96 -7.22 -18.72
C PHE A 672 -23.44 -7.60 -18.72
N ARG A 673 -23.87 -8.43 -19.70
CA ARG A 673 -25.24 -8.97 -19.71
C ARG A 673 -25.47 -9.85 -18.47
N SER A 674 -26.71 -9.91 -17.98
CA SER A 674 -27.09 -10.57 -16.71
C SER A 674 -26.62 -12.02 -16.56
N GLY A 675 -26.52 -12.78 -17.66
CA GLY A 675 -26.04 -14.17 -17.63
C GLY A 675 -24.51 -14.34 -17.57
N THR A 676 -23.74 -13.26 -17.71
CA THR A 676 -22.27 -13.31 -17.69
C THR A 676 -21.71 -13.20 -16.27
N THR A 677 -22.36 -12.43 -15.40
CA THR A 677 -21.94 -12.26 -13.99
C THR A 677 -22.13 -13.54 -13.18
N GLN A 678 -23.17 -14.32 -13.47
CA GLN A 678 -23.46 -15.59 -12.80
C GLN A 678 -22.44 -16.71 -13.14
N LYS A 679 -21.65 -16.55 -14.22
CA LYS A 679 -20.57 -17.49 -14.59
C LYS A 679 -19.22 -17.13 -13.97
N MET A 680 -19.09 -15.95 -13.36
CA MET A 680 -17.84 -15.49 -12.73
C MET A 680 -17.69 -15.97 -11.28
N SER A 681 -18.68 -16.67 -10.71
CA SER A 681 -18.70 -17.07 -9.30
C SER A 681 -17.94 -18.35 -8.94
N THR A 682 -17.21 -18.98 -9.88
CA THR A 682 -16.42 -20.21 -9.63
C THR A 682 -14.91 -20.03 -9.83
N LEU A 683 -14.44 -18.79 -9.79
CA LEU A 683 -13.30 -18.39 -10.61
C LEU A 683 -11.91 -18.69 -10.05
N ILE A 684 -11.62 -18.48 -8.77
CA ILE A 684 -10.23 -18.70 -8.26
C ILE A 684 -9.84 -20.18 -8.36
N LEU A 685 -10.80 -21.06 -8.06
CA LEU A 685 -10.61 -22.49 -8.18
C LEU A 685 -10.47 -22.91 -9.63
N ASP A 686 -11.34 -22.42 -10.51
CA ASP A 686 -11.26 -22.73 -11.93
C ASP A 686 -9.96 -22.21 -12.57
N ILE A 687 -9.52 -20.99 -12.23
CA ILE A 687 -8.23 -20.44 -12.67
C ILE A 687 -7.09 -21.34 -12.18
N SER A 688 -7.10 -21.76 -10.91
CA SER A 688 -6.02 -22.61 -10.35
C SER A 688 -6.02 -24.03 -10.92
N ILE A 689 -7.20 -24.64 -11.10
CA ILE A 689 -7.38 -25.98 -11.67
C ILE A 689 -6.99 -26.01 -13.15
N GLN A 690 -7.42 -25.00 -13.92
CA GLN A 690 -7.25 -24.95 -15.37
C GLN A 690 -5.86 -24.45 -15.78
N THR A 691 -5.14 -23.72 -14.91
CA THR A 691 -3.76 -23.28 -15.14
C THR A 691 -2.68 -24.18 -14.52
N GLY A 692 -3.04 -25.26 -13.82
CA GLY A 692 -2.04 -26.27 -13.40
C GLY A 692 -2.39 -27.25 -12.25
N LEU A 693 -3.47 -27.09 -11.49
CA LEU A 693 -3.75 -27.89 -10.28
C LEU A 693 -4.97 -28.82 -10.39
N ARG A 694 -4.98 -29.72 -11.38
CA ARG A 694 -6.09 -30.67 -11.63
C ARG A 694 -6.43 -31.69 -10.52
N GLN A 695 -5.65 -31.81 -9.44
CA GLN A 695 -5.75 -32.99 -8.53
C GLN A 695 -5.96 -32.71 -7.02
N LEU A 696 -6.15 -31.46 -6.57
CA LEU A 696 -6.16 -31.17 -5.12
C LEU A 696 -7.51 -30.83 -4.49
N ILE A 697 -8.60 -30.88 -5.24
CA ILE A 697 -9.92 -30.51 -4.71
C ILE A 697 -10.72 -31.78 -4.49
N ASN A 698 -10.32 -32.51 -3.46
CA ASN A 698 -11.17 -33.48 -2.81
C ASN A 698 -10.90 -33.37 -1.31
N LYS A 699 -11.67 -32.49 -0.64
CA LYS A 699 -12.16 -32.59 0.77
C LYS A 699 -12.09 -31.35 1.67
N SER A 700 -11.51 -30.21 1.28
CA SER A 700 -11.44 -29.03 2.19
C SER A 700 -12.34 -27.83 1.83
N MET A 701 -13.20 -27.92 0.81
CA MET A 701 -14.14 -26.84 0.44
C MET A 701 -15.62 -27.22 0.49
N LEU A 702 -15.96 -28.27 1.24
CA LEU A 702 -17.36 -28.64 1.50
C LEU A 702 -18.07 -27.74 2.52
N LEU A 703 -17.43 -26.68 3.04
CA LEU A 703 -18.05 -25.74 3.98
C LEU A 703 -18.71 -24.52 3.33
N PHE A 704 -18.55 -24.30 2.02
CA PHE A 704 -19.17 -23.18 1.30
C PHE A 704 -20.30 -23.58 0.34
N HIS A 705 -20.70 -24.85 0.33
CA HIS A 705 -21.79 -25.36 -0.52
C HIS A 705 -23.05 -25.80 0.22
N GLN A 706 -23.21 -25.37 1.47
CA GLN A 706 -24.47 -25.43 2.18
C GLN A 706 -24.73 -24.12 2.88
N LEU A 707 -25.19 -23.10 2.15
CA LEU A 707 -26.04 -22.03 2.63
C LEU A 707 -26.68 -21.35 1.41
N ASN A 708 -27.93 -21.78 1.15
CA ASN A 708 -28.93 -21.37 0.15
C ASN A 708 -28.77 -21.83 -1.30
#